data_AF-A0A835ZLW9-F1
#
_entry.id   AF-A0A835ZLW9-F1
#
_cell.length_a   1.000
_cell.length_b   1.000
_cell.length_c   1.000
_cell.angle_alpha   90.00
_cell.angle_beta   90.00
_cell.angle_gamma   90.00
#
_symmetry.space_group_name_H-M   'P 1'
#
loop_
_entity.id
_entity.type
_entity.pdbx_description
1 polymer ?
#
loop_
_entity_poly.entity_id
_entity_poly.type
_entity_poly.pdbx_seq_one_letter_code
_entity_poly.pdbx_strand_id
1 'polypeptide(L)'
;MSFLGGFFGPICEIDVVLNDGETRKMAEMKTEDGKVEKHYLFYDGESVSGKVNVAFKQPGKRLEHQGIRIEFVGQIELFNDKSNTHEFVNLVKELALPGELTQSRSYDFEFMQVEKPYESYIGANVRLRYFLKVTIVRRLTDLVKEYDLIVHQLATYPDVNNSIKMEVGIEDCLHIEFEYNKSKYHLKDVIVGKIYFLLVRIKIQHMELQLIKKEITGIGPSTTTETETIAKYEIMDGAPVKGESIPIRLFLAGYDPTPTMRDVNKKFSVRALGRIPAIACSSSSASGGSKAPNTSLFVPLTVKPQGPSADGDVGAELTRPLDKNEVKKILDKFYKRKEIQKLSSDYGLDARLFHQAFISFRNYIMQSHSLDVDIHIILNDICFSAAHVDDLFPFFLRHAKQIFPVLECKDDLRKISDLRIPPNWYPEARAIHRKIIFHSGPTNSGKTYHAIQKYLSAKSGVYCGPLKLLAHEIFEKSNAAGVPCDLVTGEERVTVDPDGKQAAHVACTVEMCSVTTPYEVAVIDEIQMIKDPARGWAWTRALLGLCAEEIHLCGESAAIDLVTELMYTTGEDVEVRTYKRLTPISVLDHALESLDNLRPGDCIVCFSKNDIYSVSRQIEIRGLESAVIYGSLPPGTKLAQAKKFNDPDDPCKILVATDAIGMGLNLSIRRIIFYSLMKPSINEKGEKEIEPITTSQALQIAGRAGRFSSKFKEGEVTTMNREDLSLLKEILNRPVDPIKAAGLHPTAEQIEMFAYHLPDTTLSNLIDIFVDFSQVDGQYFVCNMDDFKFSAELIQHIPLSLRVRYVFCTAPINKKQPFVCSSLLQFARQYSRNEPLTFSWLRRYIKWPLLPPKNIKDLMDLEAVHDVLDLYLWLSYRFLDMFPDASLVRDLQKELDGIIQDGVHNITKLIKISETHKLLNLQNLSAESQSRLSGAAKSQSRRNRGPRAVGSKAAEPLGPDAEEKSLASRLVQQGLLTADMLKQLEREWMTQQTEQGKGRLETGTSLKGTRRKKKEPDSD
;
A
#
# COMPACT_ATOMS: atom_id res chain seq x y z
N MET A 1 32.57 39.91 -62.92
CA MET A 1 33.90 39.39 -62.54
C MET A 1 33.72 38.07 -61.81
N SER A 2 34.00 36.93 -62.44
CA SER A 2 34.07 35.60 -61.77
C SER A 2 35.11 34.74 -62.47
N PHE A 3 36.35 35.28 -62.49
CA PHE A 3 37.54 34.65 -63.08
C PHE A 3 38.62 34.38 -62.02
N LEU A 4 38.22 34.11 -60.76
CA LEU A 4 39.13 33.99 -59.60
C LEU A 4 38.92 32.73 -58.74
N GLY A 5 38.17 31.72 -59.21
CA GLY A 5 37.86 30.51 -58.43
C GLY A 5 38.79 29.29 -58.65
N GLY A 6 39.74 29.35 -59.60
CA GLY A 6 40.47 28.15 -60.06
C GLY A 6 41.84 27.85 -59.41
N PHE A 7 42.32 28.67 -58.45
CA PHE A 7 43.73 28.64 -58.02
C PHE A 7 44.01 28.08 -56.61
N PHE A 8 43.01 27.64 -55.84
CA PHE A 8 43.17 27.21 -54.44
C PHE A 8 42.97 25.70 -54.18
N GLY A 9 43.51 24.84 -55.05
CA GLY A 9 43.65 23.41 -54.75
C GLY A 9 44.93 23.11 -53.93
N PRO A 10 44.97 22.03 -53.12
CA PRO A 10 46.16 21.65 -52.37
C PRO A 10 47.36 21.42 -53.31
N ILE A 11 48.52 22.00 -52.97
CA ILE A 11 49.76 21.98 -53.79
C ILE A 11 50.27 20.54 -53.99
N CYS A 12 50.14 19.71 -52.97
CA CYS A 12 50.50 18.32 -52.97
C CYS A 12 49.45 17.47 -52.23
N GLU A 13 49.42 16.18 -52.55
CA GLU A 13 48.69 15.12 -51.87
C GLU A 13 49.67 14.28 -51.06
N ILE A 14 49.27 13.93 -49.84
CA ILE A 14 50.04 13.04 -48.98
C ILE A 14 49.34 11.68 -49.03
N ASP A 15 50.10 10.64 -49.33
CA ASP A 15 49.66 9.26 -49.28
C ASP A 15 50.62 8.38 -48.46
N VAL A 16 50.11 7.39 -47.74
CA VAL A 16 50.92 6.47 -46.93
C VAL A 16 50.65 5.05 -47.38
N VAL A 17 51.70 4.38 -47.85
CA VAL A 17 51.65 3.00 -48.34
C VAL A 17 52.48 2.12 -47.39
N LEU A 18 51.84 1.18 -46.71
CA LEU A 18 52.54 0.20 -45.87
C LEU A 18 53.29 -0.82 -46.72
N ASN A 19 54.47 -1.23 -46.28
CA ASN A 19 55.31 -2.18 -47.02
C ASN A 19 54.63 -3.53 -47.27
N ASP A 20 53.74 -3.94 -46.38
CA ASP A 20 53.01 -5.21 -46.43
C ASP A 20 51.51 -5.04 -46.70
N GLY A 21 51.07 -3.86 -47.15
CA GLY A 21 49.66 -3.50 -47.29
C GLY A 21 48.81 -4.48 -48.11
N GLU A 22 49.36 -5.07 -49.17
CA GLU A 22 48.63 -6.05 -50.01
C GLU A 22 48.33 -7.37 -49.28
N THR A 23 49.17 -7.74 -48.32
CA THR A 23 49.08 -9.02 -47.59
C THR A 23 48.55 -8.86 -46.16
N ARG A 24 48.57 -7.63 -45.63
CA ARG A 24 48.18 -7.33 -44.26
C ARG A 24 46.68 -7.47 -44.09
N LYS A 25 46.28 -8.11 -42.99
CA LYS A 25 44.87 -8.25 -42.63
C LYS A 25 44.27 -6.87 -42.30
N MET A 26 43.02 -6.68 -42.68
CA MET A 26 42.23 -5.52 -42.28
C MET A 26 41.17 -5.96 -41.26
N ALA A 27 40.86 -5.08 -40.32
CA ALA A 27 39.77 -5.25 -39.37
C ALA A 27 38.68 -4.21 -39.64
N GLU A 28 37.45 -4.55 -39.29
CA GLU A 28 36.28 -3.67 -39.38
C GLU A 28 36.06 -2.99 -38.02
N MET A 29 35.81 -1.69 -38.02
CA MET A 29 35.44 -0.94 -36.82
C MET A 29 34.28 0.02 -37.14
N LYS A 30 33.28 0.06 -36.27
CA LYS A 30 32.16 1.00 -36.37
C LYS A 30 32.62 2.38 -35.89
N THR A 31 32.39 3.40 -36.70
CA THR A 31 32.64 4.80 -36.36
C THR A 31 31.51 5.40 -35.53
N GLU A 32 31.72 6.60 -35.00
CA GLU A 32 30.73 7.36 -34.20
C GLU A 32 29.39 7.56 -34.94
N ASP A 33 29.43 7.71 -36.27
CA ASP A 33 28.23 7.87 -37.11
C ASP A 33 27.56 6.53 -37.47
N GLY A 34 28.02 5.41 -36.90
CA GLY A 34 27.50 4.06 -37.16
C GLY A 34 27.95 3.44 -38.49
N LYS A 35 28.89 4.06 -39.21
CA LYS A 35 29.46 3.50 -40.45
C LYS A 35 30.55 2.49 -40.12
N VAL A 36 30.62 1.40 -40.87
CA VAL A 36 31.71 0.41 -40.73
C VAL A 36 32.86 0.81 -41.64
N GLU A 37 34.04 1.04 -41.05
CA GLU A 37 35.28 1.31 -41.78
C GLU A 37 36.28 0.16 -41.66
N LYS A 38 37.13 -0.01 -42.68
CA LYS A 38 38.18 -1.04 -42.72
C LYS A 38 39.55 -0.39 -42.63
N HIS A 39 40.31 -0.80 -41.63
CA HIS A 39 41.68 -0.30 -41.40
C HIS A 39 42.64 -1.47 -41.23
N TYR A 40 43.94 -1.25 -41.46
CA TYR A 40 44.95 -2.28 -41.30
C TYR A 40 45.07 -2.73 -39.84
N LEU A 41 45.14 -4.05 -39.64
CA LEU A 41 45.23 -4.67 -38.32
C LEU A 41 46.69 -4.86 -37.91
N PHE A 42 46.98 -4.48 -36.67
CA PHE A 42 48.27 -4.64 -36.01
C PHE A 42 48.11 -5.32 -34.64
N TYR A 43 49.19 -5.94 -34.19
CA TYR A 43 49.32 -6.48 -32.84
C TYR A 43 50.43 -5.78 -32.06
N ASP A 44 50.40 -5.93 -30.74
CA ASP A 44 51.44 -5.41 -29.86
C ASP A 44 52.83 -5.95 -30.25
N GLY A 45 53.84 -5.09 -30.24
CA GLY A 45 55.21 -5.41 -30.65
C GLY A 45 55.46 -5.54 -32.15
N GLU A 46 54.45 -5.47 -33.03
CA GLU A 46 54.69 -5.44 -34.48
C GLU A 46 55.35 -4.12 -34.93
N SER A 47 56.30 -4.21 -35.86
CA SER A 47 56.86 -3.02 -36.52
C SER A 47 55.86 -2.38 -37.48
N VAL A 48 55.91 -1.06 -37.63
CA VAL A 48 55.09 -0.30 -38.58
C VAL A 48 56.02 0.37 -39.58
N SER A 49 56.02 -0.09 -40.82
CA SER A 49 56.92 0.43 -41.87
C SER A 49 56.21 0.62 -43.21
N GLY A 50 56.70 1.56 -44.00
CA GLY A 50 56.09 1.93 -45.26
C GLY A 50 56.76 3.11 -45.93
N LYS A 51 56.03 3.74 -46.84
CA LYS A 51 56.46 4.90 -47.60
C LYS A 51 55.44 6.03 -47.49
N VAL A 52 55.93 7.24 -47.24
CA VAL A 52 55.16 8.48 -47.35
C VAL A 52 55.39 9.05 -48.75
N ASN A 53 54.34 9.12 -49.55
CA ASN A 53 54.34 9.70 -50.88
C ASN A 53 53.81 11.13 -50.80
N VAL A 54 54.63 12.10 -51.22
CA VAL A 54 54.22 13.50 -51.39
C VAL A 54 54.11 13.75 -52.89
N ALA A 55 52.88 13.75 -53.42
CA ALA A 55 52.61 13.84 -54.85
C ALA A 55 52.10 15.25 -55.23
N PHE A 56 52.73 15.91 -56.21
CA PHE A 56 52.27 17.21 -56.70
C PHE A 56 51.02 17.05 -57.58
N LYS A 57 49.96 17.83 -57.28
CA LYS A 57 48.73 17.84 -58.11
C LYS A 57 48.88 18.67 -59.39
N GLN A 58 49.87 19.57 -59.43
CA GLN A 58 50.14 20.45 -60.57
C GLN A 58 51.65 20.45 -60.89
N PRO A 59 52.06 20.06 -62.12
CA PRO A 59 53.46 20.08 -62.52
C PRO A 59 53.99 21.53 -62.57
N GLY A 60 55.19 21.76 -62.02
CA GLY A 60 55.88 23.06 -62.03
C GLY A 60 55.71 23.93 -60.78
N LYS A 61 54.90 23.53 -59.80
CA LYS A 61 54.82 24.20 -58.49
C LYS A 61 55.92 23.70 -57.54
N ARG A 62 56.32 24.57 -56.61
CA ARG A 62 57.34 24.27 -55.59
C ARG A 62 56.72 24.33 -54.19
N LEU A 63 57.19 23.46 -53.30
CA LEU A 63 56.73 23.37 -51.91
C LEU A 63 57.91 23.61 -50.96
N GLU A 64 57.97 24.80 -50.38
CA GLU A 64 58.86 25.10 -49.25
C GLU A 64 58.31 24.48 -47.97
N HIS A 65 59.16 23.75 -47.25
CA HIS A 65 58.83 23.12 -45.97
C HIS A 65 59.96 23.28 -44.94
N GLN A 66 59.61 23.36 -43.67
CA GLN A 66 60.53 23.39 -42.53
C GLN A 66 60.81 22.00 -41.94
N GLY A 67 60.36 20.96 -42.63
CA GLY A 67 60.61 19.57 -42.28
C GLY A 67 59.42 18.70 -42.65
N ILE A 68 59.69 17.44 -42.93
CA ILE A 68 58.65 16.43 -43.12
C ILE A 68 58.89 15.36 -42.07
N ARG A 69 57.86 15.04 -41.31
CA ARG A 69 57.91 13.97 -40.32
C ARG A 69 56.68 13.09 -40.40
N ILE A 70 56.85 11.86 -39.94
CA ILE A 70 55.75 10.93 -39.68
C ILE A 70 55.76 10.57 -38.20
N GLU A 71 54.58 10.47 -37.62
CA GLU A 71 54.38 10.18 -36.21
C GLU A 71 53.47 8.95 -36.11
N PHE A 72 53.81 7.98 -35.27
CA PHE A 72 52.90 6.91 -34.86
C PHE A 72 52.33 7.30 -33.49
N VAL A 73 51.01 7.49 -33.44
CA VAL A 73 50.33 8.01 -32.25
C VAL A 73 49.28 7.01 -31.78
N GLY A 74 49.28 6.73 -30.47
CA GLY A 74 48.20 6.05 -29.77
C GLY A 74 47.63 6.99 -28.71
N GLN A 75 46.34 7.28 -28.80
CA GLN A 75 45.69 8.25 -27.91
C GLN A 75 44.29 7.84 -27.46
N ILE A 76 43.87 8.38 -26.31
CA ILE A 76 42.52 8.26 -25.76
C ILE A 76 41.85 9.63 -25.82
N GLU A 77 40.70 9.68 -26.47
CA GLU A 77 39.85 10.86 -26.61
C GLU A 77 38.59 10.66 -25.75
N LEU A 78 38.28 11.64 -24.90
CA LEU A 78 37.09 11.62 -24.04
C LEU A 78 36.08 12.64 -24.61
N PHE A 79 34.91 12.18 -25.05
CA PHE A 79 33.98 13.04 -25.80
C PHE A 79 33.38 14.17 -24.97
N ASN A 80 33.24 13.95 -23.66
CA ASN A 80 32.72 14.94 -22.72
C ASN A 80 33.73 16.05 -22.38
N ASP A 81 35.00 15.88 -22.76
CA ASP A 81 36.05 16.89 -22.60
C ASP A 81 36.92 16.95 -23.86
N LYS A 82 36.39 17.64 -24.88
CA LYS A 82 37.07 17.81 -26.19
C LYS A 82 38.44 18.47 -26.11
N SER A 83 38.83 19.02 -24.97
CA SER A 83 40.16 19.62 -24.74
C SER A 83 41.21 18.62 -24.26
N ASN A 84 40.83 17.36 -24.01
CA ASN A 84 41.57 16.43 -23.17
C ASN A 84 41.87 15.10 -23.89
N THR A 85 42.71 15.18 -24.91
CA THR A 85 43.30 14.03 -25.61
C THR A 85 44.51 13.51 -24.83
N HIS A 86 44.55 12.22 -24.50
CA HIS A 86 45.63 11.58 -23.74
C HIS A 86 46.45 10.68 -24.66
N GLU A 87 47.57 11.19 -25.17
CA GLU A 87 48.56 10.38 -25.87
C GLU A 87 49.28 9.46 -24.88
N PHE A 88 49.34 8.17 -25.19
CA PHE A 88 50.08 7.17 -24.40
C PHE A 88 51.21 6.52 -25.19
N VAL A 89 51.20 6.65 -26.53
CA VAL A 89 52.34 6.34 -27.40
C VAL A 89 52.47 7.47 -28.44
N ASN A 90 53.68 7.99 -28.60
CA ASN A 90 54.00 8.95 -29.65
C ASN A 90 55.45 8.72 -30.13
N LEU A 91 55.62 8.18 -31.33
CA LEU A 91 56.92 7.94 -31.95
C LEU A 91 57.07 8.83 -33.18
N VAL A 92 58.16 9.58 -33.27
CA VAL A 92 58.38 10.53 -34.37
C VAL A 92 59.58 10.10 -35.21
N LYS A 93 59.43 10.14 -36.54
CA LYS A 93 60.50 9.94 -37.50
C LYS A 93 60.58 11.14 -38.45
N GLU A 94 61.73 11.80 -38.47
CA GLU A 94 62.01 12.85 -39.46
C GLU A 94 62.36 12.21 -40.81
N LEU A 95 61.63 12.61 -41.85
CA LEU A 95 61.75 12.11 -43.22
C LEU A 95 62.55 13.05 -44.12
N ALA A 96 62.44 14.36 -43.86
CA ALA A 96 63.21 15.39 -44.57
C ALA A 96 63.50 16.58 -43.66
N LEU A 97 64.74 17.08 -43.74
CA LEU A 97 65.15 18.36 -43.15
C LEU A 97 64.47 19.54 -43.89
N PRO A 98 64.45 20.76 -43.30
CA PRO A 98 63.98 21.97 -43.98
C PRO A 98 64.53 22.11 -45.42
N GLY A 99 63.66 22.41 -46.38
CA GLY A 99 64.05 22.48 -47.79
C GLY A 99 62.89 22.82 -48.73
N GLU A 100 63.15 22.64 -50.03
CA GLU A 100 62.19 22.88 -51.11
C GLU A 100 62.01 21.59 -51.94
N LEU A 101 60.74 21.19 -52.16
CA LEU A 101 60.38 20.12 -53.09
C LEU A 101 59.87 20.70 -54.40
N THR A 102 60.44 20.25 -55.51
CA THR A 102 60.06 20.68 -56.87
C THR A 102 59.36 19.58 -57.68
N GLN A 103 59.38 18.34 -57.18
CA GLN A 103 58.77 17.16 -57.80
C GLN A 103 58.25 16.19 -56.73
N SER A 104 57.34 15.30 -57.12
CA SER A 104 56.81 14.27 -56.24
C SER A 104 57.94 13.39 -55.70
N ARG A 105 57.88 13.05 -54.41
CA ARG A 105 58.92 12.26 -53.74
C ARG A 105 58.32 11.31 -52.72
N SER A 106 58.97 10.16 -52.56
CA SER A 106 58.62 9.15 -51.55
C SER A 106 59.70 9.07 -50.48
N TYR A 107 59.30 8.86 -49.24
CA TYR A 107 60.18 8.74 -48.08
C TYR A 107 59.86 7.43 -47.34
N ASP A 108 60.87 6.58 -47.18
CA ASP A 108 60.72 5.34 -46.41
C ASP A 108 60.70 5.66 -44.91
N PHE A 109 59.85 4.96 -44.16
CA PHE A 109 59.80 5.03 -42.70
C PHE A 109 59.69 3.64 -42.08
N GLU A 110 60.21 3.53 -40.86
CA GLU A 110 60.12 2.30 -40.07
C GLU A 110 60.13 2.65 -38.58
N PHE A 111 59.12 2.16 -37.88
CA PHE A 111 59.06 2.09 -36.43
C PHE A 111 59.18 0.63 -36.01
N MET A 112 60.30 0.29 -35.35
CA MET A 112 60.60 -1.08 -34.95
C MET A 112 59.92 -1.42 -33.62
N GLN A 113 59.33 -2.62 -33.54
CA GLN A 113 58.79 -3.19 -32.31
C GLN A 113 57.90 -2.22 -31.51
N VAL A 114 56.89 -1.67 -32.18
CA VAL A 114 56.06 -0.60 -31.60
C VAL A 114 55.17 -1.16 -30.50
N GLU A 115 55.24 -0.58 -29.30
CA GLU A 115 54.34 -0.88 -28.19
C GLU A 115 52.91 -0.41 -28.52
N LYS A 116 51.95 -1.33 -28.40
CA LYS A 116 50.51 -1.09 -28.61
C LYS A 116 49.76 -1.77 -27.47
N PRO A 117 49.85 -1.23 -26.24
CA PRO A 117 49.46 -1.93 -25.02
C PRO A 117 47.94 -2.14 -24.86
N TYR A 118 47.13 -1.44 -25.67
CA TYR A 118 45.68 -1.43 -25.56
C TYR A 118 45.03 -1.75 -26.91
N GLU A 119 43.89 -2.44 -26.85
CA GLU A 119 43.08 -2.69 -28.03
C GLU A 119 42.29 -1.43 -28.44
N SER A 120 42.15 -1.22 -29.74
CA SER A 120 41.40 -0.10 -30.31
C SER A 120 39.92 -0.18 -29.90
N TYR A 121 39.35 0.94 -29.49
CA TYR A 121 38.00 0.99 -28.95
C TYR A 121 37.27 2.27 -29.36
N ILE A 122 36.03 2.15 -29.81
CA ILE A 122 35.12 3.27 -30.00
C ILE A 122 33.88 2.98 -29.15
N GLY A 123 33.73 3.79 -28.11
CA GLY A 123 32.66 3.70 -27.13
C GLY A 123 31.65 4.82 -27.24
N ALA A 124 30.81 4.94 -26.21
CA ALA A 124 29.80 6.00 -26.13
C ALA A 124 30.38 7.33 -25.65
N ASN A 125 31.36 7.29 -24.74
CA ASN A 125 31.97 8.47 -24.12
C ASN A 125 33.50 8.54 -24.34
N VAL A 126 34.11 7.51 -24.92
CA VAL A 126 35.56 7.39 -25.08
C VAL A 126 35.94 6.73 -26.40
N ARG A 127 37.05 7.18 -26.98
CA ARG A 127 37.68 6.59 -28.18
C ARG A 127 39.17 6.36 -27.92
N LEU A 128 39.63 5.14 -28.11
CA LEU A 128 41.04 4.77 -28.13
C LEU A 128 41.41 4.39 -29.56
N ARG A 129 42.30 5.16 -30.18
CA ARG A 129 42.72 4.97 -31.57
C ARG A 129 44.24 5.01 -31.74
N TYR A 130 44.71 4.35 -32.80
CA TYR A 130 46.07 4.40 -33.28
C TYR A 130 46.09 4.95 -34.71
N PHE A 131 47.03 5.81 -35.04
CA PHE A 131 47.14 6.36 -36.40
C PHE A 131 48.57 6.80 -36.74
N LEU A 132 48.86 6.82 -38.04
CA LEU A 132 50.04 7.47 -38.59
C LEU A 132 49.69 8.89 -38.98
N LYS A 133 50.45 9.86 -38.49
CA LYS A 133 50.29 11.28 -38.78
C LYS A 133 51.49 11.79 -39.55
N VAL A 134 51.29 12.18 -40.80
CA VAL A 134 52.31 12.83 -41.61
C VAL A 134 52.13 14.33 -41.52
N THR A 135 53.19 15.03 -41.12
CA THR A 135 53.21 16.48 -40.97
C THR A 135 54.30 17.06 -41.88
N ILE A 136 53.89 17.88 -42.85
CA ILE A 136 54.79 18.76 -43.61
C ILE A 136 54.71 20.13 -42.95
N VAL A 137 55.77 20.49 -42.22
CA VAL A 137 55.85 21.75 -41.49
C VAL A 137 56.04 22.89 -42.48
N ARG A 138 55.20 23.93 -42.41
CA ARG A 138 55.27 25.08 -43.35
C ARG A 138 55.22 26.39 -42.57
N ARG A 139 55.73 27.45 -43.19
CA ARG A 139 55.76 28.78 -42.56
C ARG A 139 54.39 29.36 -42.20
N LEU A 140 53.33 28.95 -42.92
CA LEU A 140 51.96 29.47 -42.72
C LEU A 140 51.04 28.45 -42.04
N THR A 141 50.83 27.30 -42.67
CA THR A 141 49.94 26.25 -42.18
C THR A 141 50.50 24.90 -42.58
N ASP A 142 50.72 24.05 -41.58
CA ASP A 142 51.21 22.70 -41.79
C ASP A 142 50.21 21.87 -42.60
N LEU A 143 50.73 20.99 -43.45
CA LEU A 143 49.90 19.99 -44.10
C LEU A 143 49.97 18.72 -43.27
N VAL A 144 48.82 18.34 -42.70
CA VAL A 144 48.67 17.17 -41.84
C VAL A 144 47.75 16.16 -42.50
N LYS A 145 48.15 14.89 -42.51
CA LYS A 145 47.32 13.78 -42.96
C LYS A 145 47.43 12.62 -41.98
N GLU A 146 46.29 12.10 -41.55
CA GLU A 146 46.19 10.96 -40.62
C GLU A 146 45.71 9.70 -41.35
N TYR A 147 46.23 8.56 -40.92
CA TYR A 147 45.89 7.21 -41.39
C TYR A 147 45.62 6.32 -40.18
N ASP A 148 44.35 6.01 -39.93
CA ASP A 148 43.94 5.16 -38.82
C ASP A 148 44.38 3.70 -38.99
N LEU A 149 44.71 3.08 -37.86
CA LEU A 149 45.12 1.69 -37.72
C LEU A 149 44.27 1.04 -36.62
N ILE A 150 44.00 -0.27 -36.74
CA ILE A 150 43.32 -1.04 -35.69
C ILE A 150 44.35 -1.93 -35.00
N VAL A 151 44.31 -1.93 -33.67
CA VAL A 151 45.12 -2.80 -32.81
C VAL A 151 44.21 -3.76 -32.08
N HIS A 152 44.49 -5.06 -32.14
CA HIS A 152 43.87 -6.07 -31.27
C HIS A 152 44.87 -6.60 -30.24
N GLN A 153 44.39 -6.88 -29.03
CA GLN A 153 45.21 -7.52 -28.01
C GLN A 153 44.81 -8.99 -27.89
N LEU A 154 45.74 -9.90 -28.21
CA LEU A 154 45.48 -11.33 -28.06
C LEU A 154 45.81 -11.76 -26.62
N ALA A 155 44.81 -12.26 -25.90
CA ALA A 155 44.98 -12.88 -24.60
C ALA A 155 44.70 -14.38 -24.67
N THR A 156 45.61 -15.20 -24.16
CA THR A 156 45.40 -16.64 -23.95
C THR A 156 45.09 -16.90 -22.49
N TYR A 157 43.95 -17.52 -22.20
CA TYR A 157 43.59 -17.96 -20.86
C TYR A 157 43.68 -19.48 -20.78
N PRO A 158 44.10 -20.05 -19.63
CA PRO A 158 44.02 -21.50 -19.44
C PRO A 158 42.55 -21.95 -19.47
N ASP A 159 42.28 -23.06 -20.17
CA ASP A 159 40.96 -23.72 -20.23
C ASP A 159 40.62 -24.37 -18.88
N VAL A 160 40.37 -23.55 -17.87
CA VAL A 160 39.87 -24.02 -16.58
C VAL A 160 38.34 -24.09 -16.67
N ASN A 161 37.84 -25.29 -16.94
CA ASN A 161 36.41 -25.60 -16.93
C ASN A 161 35.89 -25.69 -15.49
N ASN A 162 35.72 -24.55 -14.85
CA ASN A 162 34.97 -24.48 -13.60
C ASN A 162 33.55 -24.01 -13.94
N SER A 163 32.57 -24.88 -13.75
CA SER A 163 31.17 -24.47 -13.86
C SER A 163 30.89 -23.38 -12.81
N ILE A 164 30.22 -22.32 -13.25
CA ILE A 164 29.85 -21.20 -12.40
C ILE A 164 28.34 -21.23 -12.26
N LYS A 165 27.88 -21.12 -11.03
CA LYS A 165 26.48 -21.11 -10.67
C LYS A 165 26.07 -19.69 -10.30
N MET A 166 25.03 -19.21 -10.95
CA MET A 166 24.35 -17.95 -10.65
C MET A 166 22.98 -18.30 -10.09
N GLU A 167 22.75 -17.96 -8.83
CA GLU A 167 21.50 -18.27 -8.13
C GLU A 167 20.61 -17.02 -8.06
N VAL A 168 19.35 -17.20 -8.43
CA VAL A 168 18.28 -16.24 -8.20
C VAL A 168 17.31 -16.90 -7.23
N GLY A 169 17.45 -16.54 -5.96
CA GLY A 169 16.67 -17.10 -4.84
C GLY A 169 15.84 -16.03 -4.17
N ILE A 170 14.52 -16.23 -4.15
CA ILE A 170 13.58 -15.63 -3.21
C ILE A 170 13.16 -16.75 -2.28
N GLU A 171 13.49 -16.61 -1.00
CA GLU A 171 13.22 -17.62 0.03
C GLU A 171 11.75 -18.08 -0.05
N ASP A 172 11.55 -19.39 -0.07
CA ASP A 172 10.26 -20.08 -0.20
C ASP A 172 9.40 -19.74 -1.44
N CYS A 173 9.85 -18.90 -2.37
CA CYS A 173 9.03 -18.44 -3.50
C CYS A 173 9.62 -18.79 -4.86
N LEU A 174 10.92 -18.61 -5.05
CA LEU A 174 11.57 -18.82 -6.34
C LEU A 174 13.03 -19.21 -6.11
N HIS A 175 13.47 -20.29 -6.72
CA HIS A 175 14.86 -20.69 -6.71
C HIS A 175 15.20 -21.16 -8.12
N ILE A 176 15.91 -20.30 -8.85
CA ILE A 176 16.41 -20.57 -10.18
C ILE A 176 17.94 -20.58 -10.10
N GLU A 177 18.55 -21.62 -10.66
CA GLU A 177 19.99 -21.73 -10.76
C GLU A 177 20.37 -21.70 -12.24
N PHE A 178 21.22 -20.75 -12.66
CA PHE A 178 21.85 -20.77 -13.97
C PHE A 178 23.30 -21.20 -13.84
N GLU A 179 23.61 -22.38 -14.37
CA GLU A 179 24.95 -22.93 -14.43
C GLU A 179 25.55 -22.71 -15.82
N TYR A 180 26.78 -22.20 -15.92
CA TYR A 180 27.48 -22.04 -17.20
C TYR A 180 28.96 -22.43 -17.11
N ASN A 181 29.54 -22.80 -18.25
CA ASN A 181 30.77 -23.59 -18.30
C ASN A 181 32.09 -22.82 -18.03
N LYS A 182 32.15 -21.50 -18.25
CA LYS A 182 33.37 -20.69 -18.09
C LYS A 182 33.08 -19.29 -17.55
N SER A 183 34.02 -18.68 -16.81
CA SER A 183 33.97 -17.23 -16.46
C SER A 183 34.49 -16.32 -17.57
N LYS A 184 35.22 -16.90 -18.53
CA LYS A 184 35.92 -16.18 -19.59
C LYS A 184 35.64 -16.88 -20.91
N TYR A 185 35.28 -16.10 -21.91
CA TYR A 185 34.96 -16.57 -23.25
C TYR A 185 35.75 -15.77 -24.27
N HIS A 186 36.20 -16.45 -25.32
CA HIS A 186 36.66 -15.76 -26.52
C HIS A 186 35.46 -15.09 -27.21
N LEU A 187 35.66 -13.98 -27.94
CA LEU A 187 34.57 -13.22 -28.59
C LEU A 187 33.72 -14.05 -29.58
N LYS A 188 34.28 -15.16 -30.06
CA LYS A 188 33.65 -16.12 -30.96
C LYS A 188 33.27 -17.45 -30.29
N ASP A 189 33.42 -17.55 -28.97
CA ASP A 189 33.09 -18.75 -28.21
C ASP A 189 31.56 -18.89 -28.05
N VAL A 190 31.14 -20.02 -27.49
CA VAL A 190 29.74 -20.30 -27.15
C VAL A 190 29.61 -20.39 -25.64
N ILE A 191 28.73 -19.57 -25.07
CA ILE A 191 28.33 -19.72 -23.67
C ILE A 191 27.41 -20.93 -23.60
N VAL A 192 27.88 -21.99 -22.95
CA VAL A 192 27.11 -23.21 -22.74
C VAL A 192 26.71 -23.27 -21.27
N GLY A 193 25.41 -23.28 -21.04
CA GLY A 193 24.86 -23.34 -19.70
C GLY A 193 23.54 -24.08 -19.62
N LYS A 194 22.98 -24.12 -18.43
CA LYS A 194 21.71 -24.76 -18.14
C LYS A 194 21.03 -24.02 -17.00
N ILE A 195 19.75 -23.71 -17.18
CA ILE A 195 18.90 -23.11 -16.16
C ILE A 195 18.13 -24.24 -15.49
N TYR A 196 18.13 -24.26 -14.16
CA TYR A 196 17.39 -25.21 -13.33
C TYR A 196 16.32 -24.46 -12.53
N PHE A 197 15.09 -24.95 -12.60
CA PHE A 197 13.97 -24.41 -11.85
C PHE A 197 13.78 -25.23 -10.56
N LEU A 198 14.55 -24.91 -9.52
CA LEU A 198 14.58 -25.66 -8.25
C LEU A 198 13.33 -25.41 -7.39
N LEU A 199 12.79 -24.20 -7.44
CA LEU A 199 11.52 -23.82 -6.81
C LEU A 199 10.85 -22.74 -7.67
N VAL A 200 9.59 -22.92 -8.06
CA VAL A 200 8.84 -21.90 -8.80
C VAL A 200 7.44 -21.81 -8.21
N ARG A 201 7.25 -20.88 -7.27
CA ARG A 201 5.93 -20.52 -6.71
C ARG A 201 5.43 -19.16 -7.22
N ILE A 202 6.31 -18.36 -7.81
CA ILE A 202 5.97 -17.11 -8.52
C ILE A 202 5.78 -17.42 -10.00
N LYS A 203 4.68 -16.92 -10.58
CA LYS A 203 4.37 -17.10 -12.00
C LYS A 203 5.24 -16.18 -12.86
N ILE A 204 6.33 -16.73 -13.41
CA ILE A 204 7.18 -16.04 -14.38
C ILE A 204 6.46 -16.07 -15.74
N GLN A 205 6.32 -14.93 -16.40
CA GLN A 205 5.73 -14.88 -17.75
C GLN A 205 6.81 -14.85 -18.82
N HIS A 206 7.89 -14.14 -18.57
CA HIS A 206 8.96 -13.95 -19.53
C HIS A 206 10.31 -14.02 -18.82
N MET A 207 11.25 -14.73 -19.43
CA MET A 207 12.62 -14.82 -18.96
C MET A 207 13.56 -14.67 -20.15
N GLU A 208 14.56 -13.81 -20.02
CA GLU A 208 15.59 -13.62 -21.03
C GLU A 208 16.98 -13.57 -20.38
N LEU A 209 18.01 -13.91 -21.15
CA LEU A 209 19.42 -13.73 -20.82
C LEU A 209 19.95 -12.55 -21.64
N GLN A 210 20.42 -11.52 -20.97
CA GLN A 210 21.00 -10.33 -21.57
C GLN A 210 22.53 -10.35 -21.43
N LEU A 211 23.23 -10.03 -22.52
CA LEU A 211 24.65 -9.67 -22.49
C LEU A 211 24.75 -8.15 -22.50
N ILE A 212 25.30 -7.58 -21.44
CA ILE A 212 25.34 -6.14 -21.21
C ILE A 212 26.79 -5.66 -21.26
N LYS A 213 27.08 -4.67 -22.10
CA LYS A 213 28.33 -3.89 -22.07
C LYS A 213 28.17 -2.74 -21.10
N LYS A 214 29.07 -2.64 -20.14
CA LYS A 214 29.17 -1.51 -19.22
C LYS A 214 30.48 -0.77 -19.48
N GLU A 215 30.39 0.45 -20.00
CA GLU A 215 31.49 1.37 -20.17
C GLU A 215 31.53 2.32 -18.97
N ILE A 216 32.70 2.47 -18.34
CA ILE A 216 32.90 3.36 -17.21
C ILE A 216 34.06 4.27 -17.59
N THR A 217 33.82 5.57 -17.66
CA THR A 217 34.78 6.58 -18.07
C THR A 217 34.98 7.57 -16.93
N GLY A 218 36.24 7.86 -16.58
CA GLY A 218 36.62 8.77 -15.50
C GLY A 218 37.19 10.09 -16.01
N ILE A 219 36.61 11.22 -15.59
CA ILE A 219 37.12 12.56 -15.85
C ILE A 219 37.34 13.25 -14.48
N GLY A 220 38.59 13.32 -14.03
CA GLY A 220 38.91 13.85 -12.71
C GLY A 220 38.22 13.04 -11.59
N PRO A 221 37.52 13.68 -10.63
CA PRO A 221 36.77 12.97 -9.58
C PRO A 221 35.42 12.40 -10.05
N SER A 222 34.97 12.72 -11.27
CA SER A 222 33.69 12.28 -11.80
C SER A 222 33.81 10.99 -12.61
N THR A 223 32.87 10.07 -12.43
CA THR A 223 32.77 8.84 -13.23
C THR A 223 31.43 8.80 -13.94
N THR A 224 31.47 8.56 -15.25
CA THR A 224 30.29 8.36 -16.09
C THR A 224 30.20 6.88 -16.42
N THR A 225 29.01 6.30 -16.28
CA THR A 225 28.75 4.90 -16.59
C THR A 225 27.71 4.81 -17.68
N GLU A 226 28.08 4.22 -18.82
CA GLU A 226 27.16 3.90 -19.91
C GLU A 226 26.91 2.39 -19.94
N THR A 227 25.66 2.00 -20.19
CA THR A 227 25.26 0.59 -20.23
C THR A 227 24.49 0.30 -21.52
N GLU A 228 25.00 -0.62 -22.32
CA GLU A 228 24.42 -1.04 -23.61
C GLU A 228 24.09 -2.53 -23.58
N THR A 229 22.90 -2.92 -24.05
CA THR A 229 22.55 -4.33 -24.19
C THR A 229 23.02 -4.85 -25.55
N ILE A 230 24.06 -5.69 -25.54
CA ILE A 230 24.68 -6.26 -26.74
C ILE A 230 23.81 -7.38 -27.33
N ALA A 231 23.25 -8.23 -26.46
CA ALA A 231 22.46 -9.38 -26.86
C ALA A 231 21.27 -9.57 -25.91
N LYS A 232 20.14 -9.99 -26.48
CA LYS A 232 18.99 -10.52 -25.75
C LYS A 232 18.71 -11.92 -26.28
N TYR A 233 18.65 -12.88 -25.36
CA TYR A 233 18.34 -14.26 -25.66
C TYR A 233 17.11 -14.65 -24.85
N GLU A 234 15.97 -14.72 -25.52
CA GLU A 234 14.71 -15.14 -24.90
C GLU A 234 14.82 -16.61 -24.51
N ILE A 235 14.59 -16.89 -23.23
CA ILE A 235 14.72 -18.24 -22.66
C ILE A 235 13.37 -18.95 -22.75
N MET A 236 12.30 -18.27 -22.30
CA MET A 236 10.95 -18.82 -22.32
C MET A 236 9.88 -17.74 -22.24
N ASP A 237 8.73 -18.07 -22.83
CA ASP A 237 7.44 -17.42 -22.59
C ASP A 237 6.49 -18.43 -21.94
N GLY A 238 6.00 -18.11 -20.74
CA GLY A 238 5.16 -18.99 -19.92
C GLY A 238 5.80 -19.36 -18.58
N ALA A 239 5.02 -20.01 -17.70
CA ALA A 239 5.42 -20.31 -16.33
C ALA A 239 6.23 -21.62 -16.25
N PRO A 240 7.51 -21.58 -15.84
CA PRO A 240 8.31 -22.79 -15.66
C PRO A 240 7.77 -23.64 -14.50
N VAL A 241 7.93 -24.95 -14.62
CA VAL A 241 7.52 -25.90 -13.59
C VAL A 241 8.73 -26.34 -12.75
N LYS A 242 8.52 -26.57 -11.46
CA LYS A 242 9.59 -27.07 -10.57
C LYS A 242 10.18 -28.38 -11.13
N GLY A 243 11.50 -28.43 -11.27
CA GLY A 243 12.25 -29.57 -11.79
C GLY A 243 12.53 -29.50 -13.29
N GLU A 244 11.95 -28.54 -14.03
CA GLU A 244 12.34 -28.30 -15.41
C GLU A 244 13.76 -27.74 -15.50
N SER A 245 14.37 -27.94 -16.68
CA SER A 245 15.65 -27.32 -16.96
C SER A 245 15.80 -27.00 -18.44
N ILE A 246 16.35 -25.83 -18.74
CA ILE A 246 16.51 -25.33 -20.11
C ILE A 246 18.00 -25.24 -20.42
N PRO A 247 18.51 -26.00 -21.41
CA PRO A 247 19.89 -25.85 -21.88
C PRO A 247 20.03 -24.54 -22.67
N ILE A 248 21.08 -23.78 -22.40
CA ILE A 248 21.39 -22.51 -23.03
C ILE A 248 22.66 -22.65 -23.86
N ARG A 249 22.60 -22.18 -25.11
CA ARG A 249 23.75 -22.06 -26.01
C ARG A 249 23.71 -20.69 -26.68
N LEU A 250 24.46 -19.75 -26.14
CA LEU A 250 24.56 -18.39 -26.69
C LEU A 250 25.84 -18.25 -27.51
N PHE A 251 25.69 -18.10 -28.82
CA PHE A 251 26.80 -17.96 -29.77
C PHE A 251 27.27 -16.50 -29.81
N LEU A 252 28.45 -16.20 -29.24
CA LEU A 252 28.95 -14.82 -29.14
C LEU A 252 29.34 -14.23 -30.49
N ALA A 253 29.70 -15.07 -31.46
CA ALA A 253 30.08 -14.65 -32.81
C ALA A 253 29.00 -13.84 -33.55
N GLY A 254 27.72 -13.94 -33.16
CA GLY A 254 26.61 -13.23 -33.78
C GLY A 254 26.30 -11.84 -33.19
N TYR A 255 26.93 -11.45 -32.08
CA TYR A 255 26.55 -10.25 -31.33
C TYR A 255 27.65 -9.17 -31.26
N ASP A 256 28.74 -9.34 -32.01
CA ASP A 256 29.86 -8.38 -32.11
C ASP A 256 30.36 -7.85 -30.74
N PRO A 257 30.64 -8.73 -29.75
CA PRO A 257 31.02 -8.29 -28.41
C PRO A 257 32.44 -7.71 -28.40
N THR A 258 32.64 -6.66 -27.60
CA THR A 258 33.97 -6.09 -27.35
C THR A 258 34.70 -6.82 -26.21
N PRO A 259 36.03 -7.00 -26.27
CA PRO A 259 36.81 -7.49 -25.14
C PRO A 259 36.60 -6.68 -23.86
N THR A 260 36.77 -7.37 -22.73
CA THR A 260 36.78 -6.70 -21.43
C THR A 260 38.09 -5.95 -21.26
N MET A 261 38.01 -4.64 -21.09
CA MET A 261 39.14 -3.74 -20.87
C MET A 261 39.07 -3.20 -19.44
N ARG A 262 40.11 -3.39 -18.64
CA ARG A 262 40.13 -2.94 -17.24
C ARG A 262 41.14 -1.82 -17.06
N ASP A 263 40.66 -0.70 -16.52
CA ASP A 263 41.47 0.44 -16.09
C ASP A 263 42.47 0.91 -17.17
N VAL A 264 42.00 1.00 -18.42
CA VAL A 264 42.81 1.39 -19.59
C VAL A 264 43.38 2.77 -19.36
N ASN A 265 44.69 2.82 -19.15
CA ASN A 265 45.44 4.01 -18.74
C ASN A 265 44.79 4.80 -17.57
N LYS A 266 44.04 4.11 -16.70
CA LYS A 266 43.20 4.71 -15.63
C LYS A 266 42.15 5.72 -16.11
N LYS A 267 41.77 5.68 -17.40
CA LYS A 267 40.78 6.58 -18.01
C LYS A 267 39.42 5.94 -18.17
N PHE A 268 39.37 4.68 -18.59
CA PHE A 268 38.11 3.98 -18.77
C PHE A 268 38.21 2.47 -18.56
N SER A 269 37.07 1.83 -18.38
CA SER A 269 36.90 0.38 -18.33
C SER A 269 35.70 -0.03 -19.16
N VAL A 270 35.80 -1.17 -19.84
CA VAL A 270 34.69 -1.82 -20.56
C VAL A 270 34.52 -3.22 -19.99
N ARG A 271 33.32 -3.54 -19.47
CA ARG A 271 33.02 -4.85 -18.90
C ARG A 271 31.79 -5.45 -19.55
N ALA A 272 31.88 -6.72 -19.96
CA ALA A 272 30.73 -7.51 -20.35
C ALA A 272 30.14 -8.23 -19.13
N LEU A 273 28.83 -8.11 -18.91
CA LEU A 273 28.10 -8.72 -17.80
C LEU A 273 26.93 -9.55 -18.36
N GLY A 274 26.78 -10.78 -17.87
CA GLY A 274 25.56 -11.57 -18.10
C GLY A 274 24.51 -11.20 -17.06
N ARG A 275 23.28 -10.91 -17.50
CA ARG A 275 22.14 -10.60 -16.63
C ARG A 275 20.95 -11.48 -17.02
N ILE A 276 20.24 -12.02 -16.03
CA ILE A 276 18.99 -12.76 -16.26
C ILE A 276 17.84 -11.96 -15.67
N PRO A 277 17.17 -11.08 -16.43
CA PRO A 277 15.88 -10.55 -16.03
C PRO A 277 14.78 -11.62 -16.14
N ALA A 278 14.06 -11.85 -15.06
CA ALA A 278 12.81 -12.60 -15.04
C ALA A 278 11.67 -11.62 -14.75
N ILE A 279 10.73 -11.49 -15.68
CA ILE A 279 9.59 -10.58 -15.58
C ILE A 279 8.37 -11.39 -15.11
N ALA A 280 7.93 -11.10 -13.89
CA ALA A 280 6.58 -11.39 -13.43
C ALA A 280 5.65 -10.25 -13.88
N CYS A 281 4.38 -10.55 -14.12
CA CYS A 281 3.37 -9.67 -14.73
C CYS A 281 3.64 -8.16 -14.59
N SER A 282 3.78 -7.47 -15.73
CA SER A 282 3.63 -6.01 -15.81
C SER A 282 2.69 -5.69 -16.98
N SER A 283 1.55 -5.08 -16.68
CA SER A 283 0.73 -4.42 -17.69
C SER A 283 1.35 -3.07 -18.03
N SER A 284 1.44 -2.79 -19.33
CA SER A 284 1.92 -1.54 -19.93
C SER A 284 1.39 -0.30 -19.22
N SER A 285 2.29 0.65 -18.96
CA SER A 285 2.02 1.96 -18.39
C SER A 285 1.11 2.78 -19.29
N ALA A 286 -0.20 2.74 -19.04
CA ALA A 286 -1.11 3.79 -19.46
C ALA A 286 -0.92 4.98 -18.52
N SER A 287 -0.48 6.11 -19.07
CA SER A 287 -0.41 7.41 -18.41
C SER A 287 -1.81 7.92 -18.07
N GLY A 288 -2.40 7.39 -16.99
CA GLY A 288 -3.54 7.98 -16.30
C GLY A 288 -3.01 8.91 -15.20
N GLY A 289 -3.56 10.12 -15.10
CA GLY A 289 -3.14 11.12 -14.11
C GLY A 289 -3.26 10.58 -12.68
N SER A 290 -2.16 10.05 -12.14
CA SER A 290 -2.10 9.57 -10.77
C SER A 290 -2.07 10.75 -9.82
N LYS A 291 -2.96 10.76 -8.83
CA LYS A 291 -2.90 11.67 -7.69
C LYS A 291 -1.50 11.58 -7.05
N ALA A 292 -0.90 12.73 -6.73
CA ALA A 292 0.39 12.73 -6.06
C ALA A 292 0.26 12.07 -4.67
N PRO A 293 1.26 11.26 -4.23
CA PRO A 293 1.20 10.60 -2.93
C PRO A 293 1.01 11.60 -1.80
N ASN A 294 0.16 11.26 -0.83
CA ASN A 294 0.01 12.07 0.37
C ASN A 294 1.24 11.91 1.27
N THR A 295 2.18 12.84 1.15
CA THR A 295 3.44 12.76 1.87
C THR A 295 3.25 12.77 3.39
N SER A 296 2.13 13.26 3.95
CA SER A 296 1.91 13.32 5.40
C SER A 296 1.96 11.94 6.09
N LEU A 297 1.77 10.86 5.33
CA LEU A 297 1.82 9.48 5.80
C LEU A 297 3.26 8.97 5.99
N PHE A 298 4.26 9.69 5.46
CA PHE A 298 5.66 9.28 5.55
C PHE A 298 6.23 9.71 6.90
N VAL A 299 6.29 8.75 7.83
CA VAL A 299 6.90 8.91 9.14
C VAL A 299 8.42 8.93 8.99
N PRO A 300 9.12 9.97 9.45
CA PRO A 300 10.56 10.07 9.29
C PRO A 300 11.31 9.05 10.15
N LEU A 301 12.21 8.28 9.52
CA LEU A 301 13.14 7.42 10.23
C LEU A 301 14.29 8.24 10.84
N THR A 302 14.77 7.82 12.01
CA THR A 302 15.85 8.52 12.70
C THR A 302 17.21 8.06 12.18
N VAL A 303 17.92 8.94 11.47
CA VAL A 303 19.33 8.75 11.13
C VAL A 303 20.19 9.36 12.23
N LYS A 304 20.91 8.53 12.99
CA LYS A 304 21.75 8.98 14.11
C LYS A 304 23.10 9.50 13.61
N PRO A 305 23.68 10.54 14.24
CA PRO A 305 25.05 10.98 13.98
C PRO A 305 26.06 9.84 14.23
N GLN A 306 27.14 9.82 13.45
CA GLN A 306 28.20 8.83 13.63
C GLN A 306 29.04 9.14 14.87
N GLY A 307 29.31 8.09 15.67
CA GLY A 307 30.21 8.14 16.81
C GLY A 307 31.69 8.21 16.41
N PRO A 308 32.62 8.17 17.38
CA PRO A 308 34.05 8.08 17.07
C PRO A 308 34.36 6.77 16.33
N SER A 309 34.99 6.88 15.17
CA SER A 309 35.46 5.77 14.33
C SER A 309 36.78 5.21 14.86
N ALA A 310 37.01 3.90 14.69
CA ALA A 310 38.28 3.25 15.05
C ALA A 310 39.47 3.75 14.19
N ASP A 311 39.18 4.21 12.97
CA ASP A 311 40.15 4.71 11.99
C ASP A 311 40.37 6.24 12.06
N GLY A 312 39.77 6.95 13.03
CA GLY A 312 39.84 8.41 13.12
C GLY A 312 39.06 9.15 12.02
N ASP A 313 39.20 10.47 11.96
CA ASP A 313 38.55 11.30 10.93
C ASP A 313 39.43 11.38 9.67
N VAL A 314 39.34 10.34 8.85
CA VAL A 314 40.09 10.20 7.59
C VAL A 314 39.83 11.40 6.65
N GLY A 315 38.64 11.99 6.70
CA GLY A 315 38.31 13.19 5.92
C GLY A 315 39.15 14.39 6.34
N ALA A 316 39.30 14.61 7.65
CA ALA A 316 40.15 15.67 8.20
C ALA A 316 41.64 15.44 7.90
N GLU A 317 42.10 14.18 7.86
CA GLU A 317 43.47 13.82 7.50
C GLU A 317 43.80 14.07 6.02
N LEU A 318 42.87 13.75 5.11
CA LEU A 318 43.04 13.96 3.67
C LEU A 318 42.90 15.42 3.25
N THR A 319 42.16 16.21 4.03
CA THR A 319 41.90 17.62 3.75
C THR A 319 42.32 18.50 4.93
N ARG A 320 41.35 19.07 5.65
CA ARG A 320 41.53 19.91 6.84
C ARG A 320 40.31 19.75 7.74
N PRO A 321 40.42 19.96 9.06
CA PRO A 321 39.25 19.95 9.94
C PRO A 321 38.17 20.95 9.48
N LEU A 322 36.91 20.53 9.44
CA LEU A 322 35.80 21.40 9.08
C LEU A 322 35.50 22.44 10.18
N ASP A 323 35.38 23.71 9.79
CA ASP A 323 34.79 24.74 10.66
C ASP A 323 33.26 24.63 10.66
N LYS A 324 32.71 24.17 11.77
CA LYS A 324 31.26 24.01 11.97
C LYS A 324 30.48 25.31 11.74
N ASN A 325 31.07 26.48 11.97
CA ASN A 325 30.39 27.76 11.74
C ASN A 325 30.21 28.06 10.25
N GLU A 326 31.22 27.78 9.43
CA GLU A 326 31.15 27.95 7.97
C GLU A 326 30.24 26.89 7.33
N VAL A 327 30.34 25.64 7.77
CA VAL A 327 29.43 24.56 7.34
C VAL A 327 27.97 24.92 7.62
N LYS A 328 27.67 25.51 8.78
CA LYS A 328 26.32 25.98 9.09
C LYS A 328 25.81 27.04 8.10
N LYS A 329 26.65 28.02 7.71
CA LYS A 329 26.28 29.03 6.71
C LYS A 329 26.02 28.40 5.34
N ILE A 330 26.82 27.42 4.94
CA ILE A 330 26.64 26.65 3.71
C ILE A 330 25.30 25.92 3.72
N LEU A 331 24.98 25.21 4.81
CA LEU A 331 23.72 24.49 4.96
C LEU A 331 22.50 25.44 4.94
N ASP A 332 22.58 26.58 5.63
CA ASP A 332 21.51 27.58 5.62
C ASP A 332 21.32 28.21 4.23
N LYS A 333 22.40 28.36 3.44
CA LYS A 333 22.34 28.79 2.04
C LYS A 333 21.70 27.70 1.17
N PHE A 334 22.13 26.45 1.31
CA PHE A 334 21.56 25.29 0.62
C PHE A 334 20.03 25.22 0.81
N TYR A 335 19.55 25.37 2.05
CA TYR A 335 18.13 25.33 2.37
C TYR A 335 17.29 26.42 1.69
N LYS A 336 17.84 27.63 1.55
CA LYS A 336 17.13 28.80 1.01
C LYS A 336 17.13 28.87 -0.52
N ARG A 337 17.98 28.11 -1.20
CA ARG A 337 18.08 28.16 -2.67
C ARG A 337 16.84 27.58 -3.33
N LYS A 338 16.27 28.35 -4.27
CA LYS A 338 15.09 27.93 -5.04
C LYS A 338 15.41 26.76 -5.97
N GLU A 339 16.62 26.72 -6.52
CA GLU A 339 17.05 25.64 -7.42
C GLU A 339 17.10 24.30 -6.67
N ILE A 340 17.61 24.30 -5.44
CA ILE A 340 17.67 23.11 -4.58
C ILE A 340 16.28 22.65 -4.15
N GLN A 341 15.40 23.58 -3.78
CA GLN A 341 14.01 23.24 -3.44
C GLN A 341 13.26 22.67 -4.64
N LYS A 342 13.47 23.23 -5.84
CA LYS A 342 12.89 22.71 -7.08
C LYS A 342 13.42 21.31 -7.40
N LEU A 343 14.75 21.13 -7.36
CA LEU A 343 15.37 19.84 -7.59
C LEU A 343 14.89 18.79 -6.58
N SER A 344 14.73 19.17 -5.30
CA SER A 344 14.13 18.32 -4.28
C SER A 344 12.71 17.88 -4.66
N SER A 345 11.89 18.83 -5.13
CA SER A 345 10.52 18.55 -5.60
C SER A 345 10.51 17.61 -6.79
N ASP A 346 11.48 17.70 -7.70
CA ASP A 346 11.61 16.81 -8.87
C ASP A 346 11.91 15.36 -8.44
N TYR A 347 12.63 15.16 -7.33
CA TYR A 347 12.80 13.87 -6.66
C TYR A 347 11.65 13.50 -5.70
N GLY A 348 10.58 14.29 -5.69
CA GLY A 348 9.37 14.05 -4.92
C GLY A 348 9.49 14.33 -3.42
N LEU A 349 10.42 15.21 -3.04
CA LEU A 349 10.47 15.86 -1.72
C LEU A 349 9.66 17.16 -1.79
N ASP A 350 8.44 17.13 -1.27
CA ASP A 350 7.66 18.36 -1.10
C ASP A 350 8.24 19.25 0.01
N ALA A 351 7.62 20.40 0.26
CA ALA A 351 8.10 21.35 1.27
C ALA A 351 8.25 20.72 2.67
N ARG A 352 7.38 19.77 3.04
CA ARG A 352 7.38 19.09 4.34
C ARG A 352 8.55 18.12 4.44
N LEU A 353 8.68 17.23 3.46
CA LEU A 353 9.74 16.22 3.42
C LEU A 353 11.11 16.89 3.29
N PHE A 354 11.24 17.91 2.44
CA PHE A 354 12.47 18.70 2.29
C PHE A 354 12.89 19.31 3.63
N HIS A 355 11.96 19.94 4.36
CA HIS A 355 12.27 20.56 5.65
C HIS A 355 12.72 19.54 6.70
N GLN A 356 12.01 18.42 6.83
CA GLN A 356 12.35 17.37 7.80
C GLN A 356 13.68 16.69 7.46
N ALA A 357 13.89 16.34 6.18
CA ALA A 357 15.15 15.76 5.71
C ALA A 357 16.30 16.72 5.95
N PHE A 358 16.12 18.03 5.69
CA PHE A 358 17.17 19.02 5.87
C PHE A 358 17.54 19.21 7.34
N ILE A 359 16.57 19.25 8.25
CA ILE A 359 16.85 19.35 9.69
C ILE A 359 17.70 18.15 10.15
N SER A 360 17.30 16.95 9.75
CA SER A 360 18.04 15.73 10.10
C SER A 360 19.44 15.72 9.48
N PHE A 361 19.56 16.08 8.19
CA PHE A 361 20.84 16.15 7.48
C PHE A 361 21.81 17.17 8.11
N ARG A 362 21.31 18.36 8.46
CA ARG A 362 22.09 19.36 9.20
C ARG A 362 22.52 18.84 10.56
N ASN A 363 21.63 18.19 11.31
CA ASN A 363 21.99 17.62 12.60
C ASN A 363 23.05 16.52 12.46
N TYR A 364 22.91 15.65 11.46
CA TYR A 364 23.88 14.60 11.14
C TYR A 364 25.26 15.20 10.86
N ILE A 365 25.36 16.20 9.97
CA ILE A 365 26.64 16.86 9.66
C ILE A 365 27.24 17.56 10.88
N MET A 366 26.42 18.28 11.65
CA MET A 366 26.92 19.14 12.73
C MET A 366 27.29 18.37 14.00
N GLN A 367 26.65 17.22 14.26
CA GLN A 367 26.80 16.46 15.50
C GLN A 367 27.67 15.21 15.35
N SER A 368 27.91 14.71 14.12
CA SER A 368 28.78 13.55 13.93
C SER A 368 30.22 13.88 14.32
N HIS A 369 30.89 12.91 14.93
CA HIS A 369 32.31 13.01 15.29
C HIS A 369 33.22 12.78 14.09
N SER A 370 32.82 11.89 13.19
CA SER A 370 33.44 11.64 11.89
C SER A 370 32.34 11.66 10.84
N LEU A 371 32.65 12.18 9.66
CA LEU A 371 31.76 12.13 8.49
C LEU A 371 32.35 11.17 7.47
N ASP A 372 31.51 10.65 6.58
CA ASP A 372 32.00 9.91 5.43
C ASP A 372 32.99 10.79 4.63
N VAL A 373 34.06 10.19 4.13
CA VAL A 373 35.19 10.93 3.54
C VAL A 373 34.75 11.83 2.37
N ASP A 374 33.83 11.33 1.56
CA ASP A 374 33.29 12.02 0.38
C ASP A 374 32.49 13.29 0.75
N ILE A 375 31.60 13.22 1.74
CA ILE A 375 30.86 14.40 2.21
C ILE A 375 31.78 15.40 2.92
N HIS A 376 32.79 14.92 3.65
CA HIS A 376 33.76 15.79 4.32
C HIS A 376 34.58 16.59 3.29
N ILE A 377 35.08 15.95 2.23
CA ILE A 377 35.82 16.61 1.14
C ILE A 377 34.95 17.69 0.48
N ILE A 378 33.72 17.36 0.10
CA ILE A 378 32.81 18.31 -0.58
C ILE A 378 32.48 19.51 0.30
N LEU A 379 32.24 19.31 1.60
CA LEU A 379 32.01 20.41 2.53
C LEU A 379 33.24 21.34 2.62
N ASN A 380 34.45 20.79 2.60
CA ASN A 380 35.68 21.57 2.57
C ASN A 380 35.84 22.35 1.27
N ASP A 381 35.60 21.71 0.13
CA ASP A 381 35.69 22.34 -1.18
C ASP A 381 34.70 23.51 -1.30
N ILE A 382 33.50 23.39 -0.73
CA ILE A 382 32.53 24.49 -0.68
C ILE A 382 33.01 25.61 0.26
N CYS A 383 33.55 25.29 1.43
CA CYS A 383 34.12 26.28 2.38
C CYS A 383 35.22 27.13 1.71
N PHE A 384 36.03 26.52 0.85
CA PHE A 384 37.16 27.17 0.18
C PHE A 384 36.88 27.54 -1.29
N SER A 385 35.60 27.55 -1.71
CA SER A 385 35.16 27.96 -3.05
C SER A 385 35.75 27.14 -4.21
N ALA A 386 36.15 25.90 -3.95
CA ALA A 386 36.55 24.91 -4.95
C ALA A 386 35.36 24.09 -5.50
N ALA A 387 34.23 24.08 -4.79
CA ALA A 387 32.97 23.45 -5.21
C ALA A 387 31.77 24.39 -4.99
N HIS A 388 30.65 24.08 -5.65
CA HIS A 388 29.42 24.85 -5.53
C HIS A 388 28.50 24.23 -4.48
N VAL A 389 27.67 25.05 -3.81
CA VAL A 389 26.78 24.58 -2.72
C VAL A 389 25.83 23.47 -3.19
N ASP A 390 25.51 23.43 -4.48
CA ASP A 390 24.58 22.48 -5.06
C ASP A 390 25.17 21.06 -5.14
N ASP A 391 26.50 20.93 -5.07
CA ASP A 391 27.21 19.64 -5.06
C ASP A 391 26.94 18.83 -3.77
N LEU A 392 26.33 19.48 -2.76
CA LEU A 392 25.84 18.82 -1.55
C LEU A 392 24.53 18.05 -1.78
N PHE A 393 23.82 18.30 -2.88
CA PHE A 393 22.49 17.74 -3.12
C PHE A 393 22.45 16.20 -3.20
N PRO A 394 23.38 15.49 -3.85
CA PRO A 394 23.37 14.02 -3.88
C PRO A 394 23.48 13.39 -2.48
N PHE A 395 24.27 14.00 -1.58
CA PHE A 395 24.39 13.57 -0.18
C PHE A 395 23.11 13.84 0.60
N PHE A 396 22.52 15.03 0.41
CA PHE A 396 21.23 15.36 0.97
C PHE A 396 20.13 14.39 0.51
N LEU A 397 20.11 14.04 -0.78
CA LEU A 397 19.13 13.12 -1.34
C LEU A 397 19.30 11.70 -0.79
N ARG A 398 20.55 11.21 -0.66
CA ARG A 398 20.83 9.92 -0.01
C ARG A 398 20.34 9.91 1.44
N HIS A 399 20.61 10.98 2.19
CA HIS A 399 20.12 11.14 3.56
C HIS A 399 18.59 11.19 3.62
N ALA A 400 17.96 11.90 2.70
CA ALA A 400 16.50 12.00 2.61
C ALA A 400 15.84 10.64 2.30
N LYS A 401 16.44 9.82 1.44
CA LYS A 401 15.98 8.45 1.16
C LYS A 401 16.10 7.51 2.36
N GLN A 402 17.11 7.68 3.21
CA GLN A 402 17.21 6.93 4.47
C GLN A 402 16.10 7.33 5.46
N ILE A 403 15.74 8.61 5.52
CA ILE A 403 14.64 9.09 6.38
C ILE A 403 13.28 8.66 5.82
N PHE A 404 13.13 8.70 4.49
CA PHE A 404 11.89 8.39 3.79
C PHE A 404 12.15 7.34 2.69
N PRO A 405 12.24 6.05 3.04
CA PRO A 405 12.52 4.98 2.08
C PRO A 405 11.49 4.89 0.94
N VAL A 406 10.26 5.36 1.19
CA VAL A 406 9.20 5.48 0.16
C VAL A 406 9.67 6.21 -1.09
N LEU A 407 10.60 7.18 -0.96
CA LEU A 407 11.15 7.93 -2.09
C LEU A 407 11.95 7.07 -3.08
N GLU A 408 12.47 5.94 -2.63
CA GLU A 408 13.28 5.04 -3.45
C GLU A 408 12.43 4.04 -4.24
N CYS A 409 11.28 3.62 -3.70
CA CYS A 409 10.47 2.51 -4.21
C CYS A 409 9.05 2.92 -4.64
N LYS A 410 8.78 4.22 -4.91
CA LYS A 410 7.43 4.72 -5.25
C LYS A 410 6.74 3.92 -6.35
N ASP A 411 7.46 3.59 -7.42
CA ASP A 411 6.88 2.90 -8.57
C ASP A 411 6.61 1.42 -8.29
N ASP A 412 7.41 0.79 -7.43
CA ASP A 412 7.17 -0.58 -6.98
C ASP A 412 5.94 -0.65 -6.09
N LEU A 413 5.81 0.28 -5.13
CA LEU A 413 4.61 0.39 -4.30
C LEU A 413 3.35 0.58 -5.14
N ARG A 414 3.38 1.46 -6.15
CA ARG A 414 2.25 1.66 -7.08
C ARG A 414 1.85 0.38 -7.82
N LYS A 415 2.82 -0.43 -8.26
CA LYS A 415 2.54 -1.68 -8.97
C LYS A 415 1.94 -2.73 -8.03
N ILE A 416 2.47 -2.83 -6.81
CA ILE A 416 1.99 -3.80 -5.81
C ILE A 416 0.55 -3.47 -5.38
N SER A 417 0.21 -2.17 -5.26
CA SER A 417 -1.13 -1.70 -4.93
C SER A 417 -2.01 -1.40 -6.15
N ASP A 418 -1.63 -1.88 -7.33
CA ASP A 418 -2.51 -1.77 -8.51
C ASP A 418 -3.64 -2.79 -8.37
N LEU A 419 -4.84 -2.29 -8.05
CA LEU A 419 -6.03 -3.10 -7.86
C LEU A 419 -6.99 -3.02 -9.05
N ARG A 420 -6.52 -2.55 -10.21
CA ARG A 420 -7.31 -2.54 -11.45
C ARG A 420 -7.52 -3.97 -11.96
N ILE A 421 -8.61 -4.16 -12.68
CA ILE A 421 -9.05 -5.44 -13.22
C ILE A 421 -9.11 -6.57 -12.16
N PRO A 422 -9.88 -6.39 -11.06
CA PRO A 422 -10.06 -7.44 -10.04
C PRO A 422 -10.48 -8.82 -10.56
N PRO A 423 -11.24 -8.99 -11.68
CA PRO A 423 -11.56 -10.31 -12.21
C PRO A 423 -10.35 -11.20 -12.51
N ASN A 424 -9.18 -10.61 -12.79
CA ASN A 424 -7.94 -11.33 -13.10
C ASN A 424 -7.34 -12.05 -11.89
N TRP A 425 -7.76 -11.70 -10.67
CA TRP A 425 -7.28 -12.35 -9.45
C TRP A 425 -7.85 -13.76 -9.28
N TYR A 426 -8.87 -14.13 -10.07
CA TYR A 426 -9.59 -15.41 -9.98
C TYR A 426 -9.52 -16.18 -11.30
N PRO A 427 -8.33 -16.67 -11.71
CA PRO A 427 -8.15 -17.31 -13.00
C PRO A 427 -8.98 -18.59 -13.17
N GLU A 428 -9.21 -19.34 -12.09
CA GLU A 428 -10.04 -20.55 -12.11
C GLU A 428 -11.49 -20.24 -12.47
N ALA A 429 -12.05 -19.14 -11.94
CA ALA A 429 -13.39 -18.69 -12.28
C ALA A 429 -13.48 -18.13 -13.72
N ARG A 430 -12.40 -17.53 -14.23
CA ARG A 430 -12.30 -17.07 -15.63
C ARG A 430 -12.14 -18.22 -16.62
N ALA A 431 -11.67 -19.38 -16.17
CA ALA A 431 -11.43 -20.55 -17.02
C ALA A 431 -12.70 -21.36 -17.31
N ILE A 432 -13.83 -21.05 -16.66
CA ILE A 432 -15.11 -21.73 -16.84
C ILE A 432 -16.20 -20.77 -17.29
N HIS A 433 -17.23 -21.29 -17.94
CA HIS A 433 -18.42 -20.51 -18.25
C HIS A 433 -19.30 -20.38 -17.01
N ARG A 434 -19.53 -19.16 -16.55
CA ARG A 434 -20.40 -18.86 -15.38
C ARG A 434 -21.60 -18.03 -15.83
N LYS A 435 -22.79 -18.42 -15.39
CA LYS A 435 -24.03 -17.67 -15.63
C LYS A 435 -24.51 -17.03 -14.34
N ILE A 436 -24.84 -15.74 -14.38
CA ILE A 436 -25.35 -15.01 -13.24
C ILE A 436 -26.88 -14.95 -13.29
N ILE A 437 -27.54 -15.31 -12.19
CA ILE A 437 -28.99 -15.23 -12.03
C ILE A 437 -29.28 -14.30 -10.87
N PHE A 438 -29.73 -13.07 -11.18
CA PHE A 438 -30.05 -12.07 -10.17
C PHE A 438 -31.52 -12.19 -9.77
N HIS A 439 -31.78 -12.70 -8.57
CA HIS A 439 -33.09 -12.70 -7.92
C HIS A 439 -33.35 -11.36 -7.22
N SER A 440 -33.97 -10.43 -7.94
CA SER A 440 -34.24 -9.07 -7.50
C SER A 440 -35.61 -8.95 -6.85
N GLY A 441 -35.68 -8.40 -5.65
CA GLY A 441 -36.97 -8.06 -5.05
C GLY A 441 -36.87 -7.58 -3.61
N PRO A 442 -37.96 -7.03 -3.05
CA PRO A 442 -37.99 -6.59 -1.66
C PRO A 442 -37.80 -7.77 -0.70
N THR A 443 -37.63 -7.47 0.60
CA THR A 443 -37.71 -8.51 1.63
C THR A 443 -39.09 -9.19 1.60
N ASN A 444 -39.15 -10.47 1.98
CA ASN A 444 -40.39 -11.26 1.94
C ASN A 444 -41.04 -11.41 0.54
N SER A 445 -40.22 -11.59 -0.50
CA SER A 445 -40.67 -11.77 -1.90
C SER A 445 -40.51 -13.20 -2.43
N GLY A 446 -39.92 -14.12 -1.66
CA GLY A 446 -39.61 -15.47 -2.12
C GLY A 446 -38.37 -15.56 -3.02
N LYS A 447 -37.62 -14.47 -3.20
CA LYS A 447 -36.37 -14.43 -3.99
C LYS A 447 -35.36 -15.50 -3.56
N THR A 448 -35.06 -15.55 -2.26
CA THR A 448 -34.09 -16.48 -1.67
C THR A 448 -34.59 -17.93 -1.73
N TYR A 449 -35.90 -18.15 -1.63
CA TYR A 449 -36.47 -19.49 -1.68
C TYR A 449 -36.13 -20.21 -2.99
N HIS A 450 -36.29 -19.53 -4.14
CA HIS A 450 -36.00 -20.13 -5.45
C HIS A 450 -34.51 -20.46 -5.62
N ALA A 451 -33.62 -19.57 -5.19
CA ALA A 451 -32.18 -19.81 -5.21
C ALA A 451 -31.79 -21.02 -4.33
N ILE A 452 -32.36 -21.11 -3.12
CA ILE A 452 -32.10 -22.23 -2.20
C ILE A 452 -32.66 -23.55 -2.74
N GLN A 453 -33.84 -23.57 -3.36
CA GLN A 453 -34.36 -24.80 -3.98
C GLN A 453 -33.43 -25.29 -5.10
N LYS A 454 -32.89 -24.38 -5.93
CA LYS A 454 -31.93 -24.71 -6.98
C LYS A 454 -30.62 -25.25 -6.38
N TYR A 455 -30.09 -24.62 -5.33
CA TYR A 455 -28.96 -25.11 -4.54
C TYR A 455 -29.17 -26.54 -4.00
N LEU A 456 -30.31 -26.82 -3.37
CA LEU A 456 -30.62 -28.14 -2.80
C LEU A 456 -30.73 -29.23 -3.88
N SER A 457 -31.19 -28.88 -5.09
CA SER A 457 -31.34 -29.82 -6.21
C SER A 457 -30.06 -30.09 -7.00
N ALA A 458 -29.04 -29.23 -6.85
CA ALA A 458 -27.77 -29.33 -7.57
C ALA A 458 -26.91 -30.47 -7.03
N LYS A 459 -25.94 -30.99 -7.80
CA LYS A 459 -25.03 -32.05 -7.32
C LYS A 459 -24.04 -31.55 -6.27
N SER A 460 -23.62 -30.30 -6.40
CA SER A 460 -22.75 -29.61 -5.45
C SER A 460 -23.13 -28.13 -5.40
N GLY A 461 -22.95 -27.50 -4.25
CA GLY A 461 -23.22 -26.09 -4.15
C GLY A 461 -22.67 -25.39 -2.93
N VAL A 462 -22.60 -24.06 -3.00
CA VAL A 462 -22.20 -23.21 -1.89
C VAL A 462 -23.24 -22.13 -1.62
N TYR A 463 -23.60 -21.97 -0.36
CA TYR A 463 -24.39 -20.84 0.12
C TYR A 463 -23.51 -19.86 0.88
N CYS A 464 -23.48 -18.60 0.44
CA CYS A 464 -22.73 -17.50 1.03
C CYS A 464 -23.68 -16.52 1.74
N GLY A 465 -23.73 -16.59 3.07
CA GLY A 465 -24.58 -15.73 3.90
C GLY A 465 -23.85 -14.50 4.47
N PRO A 466 -24.56 -13.37 4.68
CA PRO A 466 -24.01 -12.18 5.37
C PRO A 466 -23.73 -12.40 6.87
N LEU A 467 -24.38 -13.41 7.46
CA LEU A 467 -24.43 -13.64 8.90
C LEU A 467 -24.24 -15.11 9.24
N LYS A 468 -23.58 -15.37 10.37
CA LYS A 468 -23.46 -16.70 10.99
C LYS A 468 -24.83 -17.40 11.12
N LEU A 469 -25.84 -16.68 11.62
CA LEU A 469 -27.21 -17.20 11.77
C LEU A 469 -27.79 -17.77 10.47
N LEU A 470 -27.56 -17.13 9.33
CA LEU A 470 -28.07 -17.61 8.05
C LEU A 470 -27.31 -18.81 7.53
N ALA A 471 -25.98 -18.85 7.74
CA ALA A 471 -25.19 -20.02 7.40
C ALA A 471 -25.68 -21.26 8.18
N HIS A 472 -25.96 -21.11 9.49
CA HIS A 472 -26.59 -22.16 10.30
C HIS A 472 -27.99 -22.52 9.80
N GLU A 473 -28.85 -21.54 9.49
CA GLU A 473 -30.21 -21.80 9.00
C GLU A 473 -30.21 -22.65 7.72
N ILE A 474 -29.34 -22.34 6.75
CA ILE A 474 -29.24 -23.11 5.51
C ILE A 474 -28.58 -24.48 5.73
N PHE A 475 -27.55 -24.55 6.58
CA PHE A 475 -26.95 -25.82 7.00
C PHE A 475 -27.98 -26.77 7.61
N GLU A 476 -28.78 -26.31 8.57
CA GLU A 476 -29.83 -27.11 9.21
C GLU A 476 -30.90 -27.53 8.22
N LYS A 477 -31.38 -26.61 7.37
CA LYS A 477 -32.41 -26.90 6.36
C LYS A 477 -31.94 -27.87 5.30
N SER A 478 -30.69 -27.76 4.84
CA SER A 478 -30.13 -28.66 3.83
C SER A 478 -30.05 -30.08 4.36
N ASN A 479 -29.47 -30.26 5.56
CA ASN A 479 -29.35 -31.57 6.18
C ASN A 479 -30.74 -32.15 6.55
N ALA A 480 -31.69 -31.33 7.00
CA ALA A 480 -33.07 -31.75 7.25
C ALA A 480 -33.82 -32.15 5.96
N ALA A 481 -33.44 -31.58 4.82
CA ALA A 481 -33.95 -31.95 3.50
C ALA A 481 -33.27 -33.19 2.90
N GLY A 482 -32.33 -33.83 3.63
CA GLY A 482 -31.60 -35.01 3.16
C GLY A 482 -30.47 -34.70 2.18
N VAL A 483 -30.01 -33.44 2.11
CA VAL A 483 -28.88 -33.00 1.28
C VAL A 483 -27.69 -32.73 2.21
N PRO A 484 -26.69 -33.64 2.30
CA PRO A 484 -25.54 -33.49 3.18
C PRO A 484 -24.81 -32.18 2.92
N CYS A 485 -24.68 -31.35 3.95
CA CYS A 485 -24.12 -30.02 3.83
C CYS A 485 -23.19 -29.73 5.00
N ASP A 486 -21.98 -29.27 4.72
CA ASP A 486 -21.04 -28.80 5.75
C ASP A 486 -21.35 -27.35 6.17
N LEU A 487 -20.88 -26.95 7.35
CA LEU A 487 -20.95 -25.57 7.85
C LEU A 487 -19.55 -24.99 7.93
N VAL A 488 -19.33 -23.79 7.36
CA VAL A 488 -18.05 -23.08 7.45
C VAL A 488 -18.26 -21.61 7.79
N THR A 489 -17.89 -21.21 9.00
CA THR A 489 -17.94 -19.81 9.47
C THR A 489 -16.56 -19.38 9.99
N GLY A 490 -16.45 -18.14 10.48
CA GLY A 490 -15.23 -17.67 11.12
C GLY A 490 -14.86 -18.48 12.36
N GLU A 491 -15.85 -18.85 13.17
CA GLU A 491 -15.65 -19.41 14.52
C GLU A 491 -16.12 -20.87 14.62
N GLU A 492 -16.64 -21.47 13.54
CA GLU A 492 -17.18 -22.82 13.55
C GLU A 492 -17.04 -23.50 12.19
N ARG A 493 -16.61 -24.76 12.22
CA ARG A 493 -16.60 -25.69 11.09
C ARG A 493 -17.21 -27.02 11.52
N VAL A 494 -18.21 -27.48 10.78
CA VAL A 494 -18.86 -28.77 11.00
C VAL A 494 -18.79 -29.56 9.71
N THR A 495 -18.16 -30.72 9.75
CA THR A 495 -18.17 -31.72 8.68
C THR A 495 -19.22 -32.77 9.01
N VAL A 496 -20.19 -32.99 8.13
CA VAL A 496 -21.29 -33.93 8.41
C VAL A 496 -20.95 -35.38 8.07
N ASP A 497 -19.96 -35.58 7.20
CA ASP A 497 -19.50 -36.90 6.80
C ASP A 497 -18.71 -37.59 7.93
N PRO A 498 -19.06 -38.83 8.33
CA PRO A 498 -18.37 -39.55 9.41
C PRO A 498 -16.90 -39.85 9.14
N ASP A 499 -16.49 -39.98 7.87
CA ASP A 499 -15.10 -40.23 7.48
C ASP A 499 -14.30 -38.92 7.39
N GLY A 500 -14.91 -37.77 7.68
CA GLY A 500 -14.29 -36.45 7.62
C GLY A 500 -14.12 -35.89 6.21
N LYS A 501 -14.79 -36.47 5.20
CA LYS A 501 -14.77 -35.94 3.84
C LYS A 501 -15.66 -34.70 3.72
N GLN A 502 -15.26 -33.78 2.85
CA GLN A 502 -16.09 -32.60 2.56
C GLN A 502 -17.38 -33.04 1.86
N ALA A 503 -18.51 -32.53 2.33
CA ALA A 503 -19.78 -32.69 1.64
C ALA A 503 -19.76 -31.92 0.31
N ALA A 504 -20.60 -32.36 -0.64
CA ALA A 504 -20.74 -31.66 -1.93
C ALA A 504 -21.43 -30.29 -1.78
N HIS A 505 -22.18 -30.09 -0.70
CA HIS A 505 -22.82 -28.83 -0.35
C HIS A 505 -22.16 -28.20 0.87
N VAL A 506 -22.06 -26.88 0.88
CA VAL A 506 -21.51 -26.13 2.01
C VAL A 506 -22.29 -24.83 2.22
N ALA A 507 -22.67 -24.57 3.47
CA ALA A 507 -23.22 -23.30 3.91
C ALA A 507 -22.14 -22.54 4.67
N CYS A 508 -21.83 -21.33 4.23
CA CYS A 508 -20.78 -20.53 4.81
C CYS A 508 -21.15 -19.06 4.98
N THR A 509 -20.40 -18.35 5.84
CA THR A 509 -20.35 -16.89 5.75
C THR A 509 -19.58 -16.49 4.49
N VAL A 510 -19.97 -15.39 3.85
CA VAL A 510 -19.42 -14.99 2.54
C VAL A 510 -17.89 -14.85 2.54
N GLU A 511 -17.29 -14.41 3.65
CA GLU A 511 -15.83 -14.30 3.82
C GLU A 511 -15.10 -15.64 3.71
N MET A 512 -15.78 -16.74 4.04
CA MET A 512 -15.19 -18.06 4.19
C MET A 512 -15.36 -18.94 2.95
N CYS A 513 -16.03 -18.46 1.91
CA CYS A 513 -16.25 -19.25 0.70
C CYS A 513 -14.94 -19.57 -0.02
N SER A 514 -14.86 -20.78 -0.60
CA SER A 514 -13.73 -21.18 -1.44
C SER A 514 -13.94 -20.68 -2.87
N VAL A 515 -12.94 -19.98 -3.41
CA VAL A 515 -12.92 -19.51 -4.81
C VAL A 515 -12.18 -20.47 -5.75
N THR A 516 -11.74 -21.62 -5.25
CA THR A 516 -10.99 -22.64 -6.01
C THR A 516 -11.69 -24.01 -6.02
N THR A 517 -12.81 -24.14 -5.31
CA THR A 517 -13.62 -25.36 -5.30
C THR A 517 -14.69 -25.26 -6.39
N PRO A 518 -14.83 -26.26 -7.27
CA PRO A 518 -15.88 -26.26 -8.30
C PRO A 518 -17.25 -26.59 -7.70
N TYR A 519 -18.27 -25.84 -8.10
CA TYR A 519 -19.66 -26.03 -7.71
C TYR A 519 -20.59 -26.04 -8.93
N GLU A 520 -21.70 -26.76 -8.86
CA GLU A 520 -22.76 -26.61 -9.87
C GLU A 520 -23.55 -25.32 -9.62
N VAL A 521 -23.89 -25.04 -8.36
CA VAL A 521 -24.68 -23.85 -7.97
C VAL A 521 -24.03 -23.10 -6.81
N ALA A 522 -23.88 -21.78 -6.96
CA ALA A 522 -23.54 -20.88 -5.86
C ALA A 522 -24.71 -19.93 -5.56
N VAL A 523 -24.96 -19.64 -4.28
CA VAL A 523 -25.94 -18.64 -3.84
C VAL A 523 -25.22 -17.57 -3.02
N ILE A 524 -25.26 -16.32 -3.46
CA ILE A 524 -24.76 -15.17 -2.70
C ILE A 524 -25.97 -14.35 -2.21
N ASP A 525 -26.20 -14.36 -0.91
CA ASP A 525 -27.32 -13.65 -0.30
C ASP A 525 -26.96 -12.21 0.08
N GLU A 526 -27.98 -11.35 0.09
CA GLU A 526 -27.89 -9.90 0.33
C GLU A 526 -26.78 -9.20 -0.49
N ILE A 527 -26.74 -9.43 -1.82
CA ILE A 527 -25.66 -8.95 -2.72
C ILE A 527 -25.40 -7.44 -2.66
N GLN A 528 -26.38 -6.63 -2.28
CA GLN A 528 -26.18 -5.19 -2.09
C GLN A 528 -25.14 -4.84 -1.02
N MET A 529 -24.80 -5.78 -0.13
CA MET A 529 -23.69 -5.64 0.83
C MET A 529 -22.32 -5.52 0.15
N ILE A 530 -22.22 -5.73 -1.17
CA ILE A 530 -21.01 -5.43 -1.96
C ILE A 530 -20.55 -3.97 -1.85
N LYS A 531 -21.47 -3.05 -1.50
CA LYS A 531 -21.16 -1.63 -1.23
C LYS A 531 -20.77 -1.33 0.20
N ASP A 532 -20.82 -2.32 1.09
CA ASP A 532 -20.54 -2.11 2.51
C ASP A 532 -19.10 -1.57 2.67
N PRO A 533 -18.91 -0.43 3.37
CA PRO A 533 -17.60 0.19 3.46
C PRO A 533 -16.53 -0.71 4.06
N ALA A 534 -16.87 -1.65 4.96
CA ALA A 534 -15.90 -2.49 5.65
C ALA A 534 -15.85 -3.93 5.09
N ARG A 535 -17.00 -4.50 4.74
CA ARG A 535 -17.14 -5.91 4.35
C ARG A 535 -17.39 -6.14 2.86
N GLY A 536 -17.60 -5.09 2.06
CA GLY A 536 -17.97 -5.21 0.64
C GLY A 536 -17.03 -6.08 -0.19
N TRP A 537 -15.74 -6.09 0.16
CA TRP A 537 -14.71 -6.94 -0.46
C TRP A 537 -15.06 -8.43 -0.50
N ALA A 538 -15.78 -8.94 0.51
CA ALA A 538 -16.12 -10.36 0.58
C ALA A 538 -17.14 -10.75 -0.48
N TRP A 539 -18.13 -9.89 -0.75
CA TRP A 539 -19.10 -10.09 -1.82
C TRP A 539 -18.45 -9.94 -3.19
N THR A 540 -17.56 -8.95 -3.36
CA THR A 540 -16.79 -8.79 -4.61
C THR A 540 -15.96 -10.03 -4.91
N ARG A 541 -15.27 -10.56 -3.90
CA ARG A 541 -14.50 -11.81 -4.00
C ARG A 541 -15.39 -13.00 -4.37
N ALA A 542 -16.54 -13.15 -3.72
CA ALA A 542 -17.46 -14.25 -4.01
C ALA A 542 -18.04 -14.15 -5.43
N LEU A 543 -18.50 -12.97 -5.84
CA LEU A 543 -19.08 -12.74 -7.17
C LEU A 543 -18.06 -12.99 -8.29
N LEU A 544 -16.86 -12.43 -8.15
CA LEU A 544 -15.82 -12.56 -9.18
C LEU A 544 -15.10 -13.91 -9.15
N GLY A 545 -15.02 -14.57 -7.98
CA GLY A 545 -14.12 -15.70 -7.76
C GLY A 545 -14.78 -17.08 -7.57
N LEU A 546 -16.07 -17.18 -7.27
CA LEU A 546 -16.69 -18.51 -7.12
C LEU A 546 -16.64 -19.30 -8.44
N CYS A 547 -16.09 -20.51 -8.39
CA CYS A 547 -16.03 -21.44 -9.52
C CYS A 547 -17.35 -22.22 -9.62
N ALA A 548 -18.44 -21.54 -9.98
CA ALA A 548 -19.76 -22.15 -10.12
C ALA A 548 -20.36 -21.95 -11.52
N GLU A 549 -21.07 -22.97 -12.03
CA GLU A 549 -21.74 -22.92 -13.32
C GLU A 549 -22.89 -21.90 -13.32
N GLU A 550 -23.74 -21.93 -12.28
CA GLU A 550 -24.76 -20.90 -12.02
C GLU A 550 -24.50 -20.17 -10.69
N ILE A 551 -24.43 -18.85 -10.73
CA ILE A 551 -24.29 -17.99 -9.56
C ILE A 551 -25.60 -17.23 -9.34
N HIS A 552 -26.33 -17.62 -8.31
CA HIS A 552 -27.58 -17.03 -7.90
C HIS A 552 -27.35 -15.91 -6.89
N LEU A 553 -27.67 -14.68 -7.28
CA LEU A 553 -27.58 -13.51 -6.41
C LEU A 553 -28.95 -13.18 -5.86
N CYS A 554 -29.06 -12.95 -4.55
CA CYS A 554 -30.31 -12.51 -3.92
C CYS A 554 -30.12 -11.11 -3.33
N GLY A 555 -30.95 -10.13 -3.70
CA GLY A 555 -30.82 -8.78 -3.16
C GLY A 555 -31.86 -7.77 -3.63
N GLU A 556 -31.61 -6.50 -3.29
CA GLU A 556 -32.39 -5.36 -3.77
C GLU A 556 -32.04 -4.99 -5.22
N SER A 557 -33.01 -4.36 -5.91
CA SER A 557 -32.84 -3.95 -7.31
C SER A 557 -31.73 -2.91 -7.52
N ALA A 558 -31.39 -2.14 -6.49
CA ALA A 558 -30.34 -1.12 -6.56
C ALA A 558 -28.95 -1.68 -6.90
N ALA A 559 -28.72 -2.99 -6.69
CA ALA A 559 -27.45 -3.63 -7.02
C ALA A 559 -27.35 -4.17 -8.45
N ILE A 560 -28.44 -4.16 -9.24
CA ILE A 560 -28.46 -4.73 -10.59
C ILE A 560 -27.47 -4.02 -11.51
N ASP A 561 -27.46 -2.70 -11.50
CA ASP A 561 -26.65 -1.90 -12.42
C ASP A 561 -25.16 -2.20 -12.22
N LEU A 562 -24.68 -2.10 -10.96
CA LEU A 562 -23.30 -2.46 -10.60
C LEU A 562 -22.97 -3.91 -10.97
N VAL A 563 -23.83 -4.88 -10.64
CA VAL A 563 -23.56 -6.28 -11.01
C VAL A 563 -23.47 -6.44 -12.52
N THR A 564 -24.33 -5.78 -13.28
CA THR A 564 -24.30 -5.83 -14.75
C THR A 564 -23.01 -5.24 -15.30
N GLU A 565 -22.55 -4.10 -14.77
CA GLU A 565 -21.26 -3.49 -15.14
C GLU A 565 -20.08 -4.39 -14.79
N LEU A 566 -20.08 -5.02 -13.61
CA LEU A 566 -19.03 -5.96 -13.21
C LEU A 566 -18.99 -7.17 -14.15
N MET A 567 -20.15 -7.76 -14.47
CA MET A 567 -20.22 -8.94 -15.34
C MET A 567 -19.93 -8.62 -16.81
N TYR A 568 -20.17 -7.38 -17.23
CA TYR A 568 -19.70 -6.91 -18.54
C TYR A 568 -18.16 -6.97 -18.64
N THR A 569 -17.43 -6.67 -17.57
CA THR A 569 -15.96 -6.80 -17.56
C THR A 569 -15.45 -8.25 -17.56
N THR A 570 -16.27 -9.21 -17.11
CA THR A 570 -15.94 -10.64 -17.12
C THR A 570 -16.42 -11.37 -18.36
N GLY A 571 -17.33 -10.76 -19.14
CA GLY A 571 -17.97 -11.40 -20.28
C GLY A 571 -19.01 -12.47 -19.89
N GLU A 572 -19.63 -12.33 -18.72
CA GLU A 572 -20.58 -13.30 -18.17
C GLU A 572 -22.04 -12.82 -18.33
N ASP A 573 -22.94 -13.75 -18.66
CA ASP A 573 -24.37 -13.44 -18.86
C ASP A 573 -25.09 -13.18 -17.54
N VAL A 574 -25.94 -12.15 -17.51
CA VAL A 574 -26.79 -11.78 -16.36
C VAL A 574 -28.27 -11.95 -16.70
N GLU A 575 -28.93 -12.88 -16.03
CA GLU A 575 -30.39 -13.07 -16.08
C GLU A 575 -31.04 -12.45 -14.85
N VAL A 576 -31.84 -11.39 -15.02
CA VAL A 576 -32.58 -10.77 -13.91
C VAL A 576 -33.97 -11.38 -13.76
N ARG A 577 -34.25 -11.93 -12.58
CA ARG A 577 -35.57 -12.44 -12.17
C ARG A 577 -36.17 -11.52 -11.10
N THR A 578 -37.28 -10.88 -11.43
CA THR A 578 -37.94 -9.91 -10.54
C THR A 578 -39.03 -10.56 -9.71
N TYR A 579 -39.00 -10.32 -8.39
CA TYR A 579 -39.94 -10.83 -7.41
C TYR A 579 -40.69 -9.67 -6.76
N LYS A 580 -42.00 -9.85 -6.58
CA LYS A 580 -42.84 -8.94 -5.80
C LYS A 580 -43.01 -9.48 -4.38
N ARG A 581 -43.36 -8.59 -3.45
CA ARG A 581 -43.65 -8.98 -2.07
C ARG A 581 -44.80 -9.98 -2.02
N LEU A 582 -44.67 -11.04 -1.22
CA LEU A 582 -45.66 -12.12 -1.13
C LEU A 582 -46.95 -11.71 -0.41
N THR A 583 -46.86 -10.74 0.49
CA THR A 583 -47.97 -10.20 1.27
C THR A 583 -47.99 -8.67 1.16
N PRO A 584 -49.15 -8.01 1.34
CA PRO A 584 -49.22 -6.55 1.39
C PRO A 584 -48.52 -5.96 2.62
N ILE A 585 -48.00 -4.74 2.48
CA ILE A 585 -47.49 -3.91 3.57
C ILE A 585 -48.14 -2.52 3.50
N SER A 586 -48.64 -2.03 4.62
CA SER A 586 -49.25 -0.70 4.72
C SER A 586 -48.57 0.13 5.80
N VAL A 587 -48.30 1.40 5.47
CA VAL A 587 -47.87 2.40 6.44
C VAL A 587 -49.12 3.01 7.05
N LEU A 588 -49.25 2.96 8.38
CA LEU A 588 -50.43 3.45 9.08
C LEU A 588 -50.51 4.99 9.05
N ASP A 589 -51.71 5.53 9.23
CA ASP A 589 -51.96 6.98 9.33
C ASP A 589 -51.85 7.53 10.76
N HIS A 590 -51.71 6.64 11.74
CA HIS A 590 -51.57 6.97 13.15
C HIS A 590 -50.29 6.38 13.71
N ALA A 591 -49.58 7.16 14.52
CA ALA A 591 -48.46 6.69 15.33
C ALA A 591 -48.95 5.77 16.46
N LEU A 592 -48.04 5.06 17.12
CA LEU A 592 -48.39 4.29 18.31
C LEU A 592 -48.81 5.21 19.47
N GLU A 593 -48.16 6.38 19.58
CA GLU A 593 -48.34 7.45 20.57
C GLU A 593 -48.04 7.04 22.02
N SER A 594 -48.68 5.99 22.53
CA SER A 594 -48.45 5.42 23.86
C SER A 594 -48.23 3.92 23.78
N LEU A 595 -47.37 3.39 24.66
CA LEU A 595 -47.18 1.95 24.83
C LEU A 595 -48.46 1.23 25.30
N ASP A 596 -49.47 1.97 25.77
CA ASP A 596 -50.78 1.41 26.12
C ASP A 596 -51.53 0.87 24.88
N ASN A 597 -51.14 1.32 23.68
CA ASN A 597 -51.69 0.87 22.40
C ASN A 597 -50.95 -0.34 21.81
N LEU A 598 -50.08 -0.99 22.60
CA LEU A 598 -49.37 -2.19 22.19
C LEU A 598 -50.33 -3.36 21.97
N ARG A 599 -50.04 -4.16 20.95
CA ARG A 599 -50.84 -5.31 20.53
C ARG A 599 -49.95 -6.53 20.27
N PRO A 600 -50.49 -7.75 20.43
CA PRO A 600 -49.76 -8.96 20.08
C PRO A 600 -49.22 -8.94 18.64
N GLY A 601 -47.92 -9.20 18.48
CA GLY A 601 -47.20 -9.15 17.21
C GLY A 601 -46.56 -7.80 16.90
N ASP A 602 -46.64 -6.82 17.80
CA ASP A 602 -45.90 -5.56 17.67
C ASP A 602 -44.40 -5.77 17.92
N CYS A 603 -43.59 -5.14 17.07
CA CYS A 603 -42.15 -5.05 17.24
C CYS A 603 -41.72 -3.58 17.28
N ILE A 604 -41.19 -3.14 18.42
CA ILE A 604 -40.58 -1.82 18.57
C ILE A 604 -39.11 -1.92 18.18
N VAL A 605 -38.70 -1.13 17.18
CA VAL A 605 -37.34 -1.07 16.68
C VAL A 605 -36.62 0.15 17.25
N CYS A 606 -35.54 -0.09 17.97
CA CYS A 606 -34.69 0.91 18.62
C CYS A 606 -33.29 0.95 17.97
N PHE A 607 -32.68 2.12 17.93
CA PHE A 607 -31.31 2.29 17.39
C PHE A 607 -30.23 2.40 18.48
N SER A 608 -30.59 2.29 19.75
CA SER A 608 -29.65 2.23 20.88
C SER A 608 -30.05 1.15 21.89
N LYS A 609 -29.05 0.56 22.57
CA LYS A 609 -29.29 -0.40 23.67
C LYS A 609 -30.01 0.25 24.85
N ASN A 610 -29.78 1.54 25.10
CA ASN A 610 -30.44 2.26 26.18
C ASN A 610 -31.96 2.33 25.94
N ASP A 611 -32.37 2.56 24.70
CA ASP A 611 -33.80 2.55 24.33
C ASP A 611 -34.38 1.15 24.47
N ILE A 612 -33.65 0.09 24.12
CA ILE A 612 -34.08 -1.30 24.36
C ILE A 612 -34.40 -1.50 25.85
N TYR A 613 -33.51 -1.07 26.74
CA TYR A 613 -33.71 -1.22 28.18
C TYR A 613 -34.86 -0.35 28.70
N SER A 614 -34.94 0.91 28.25
CA SER A 614 -36.03 1.82 28.65
C SER A 614 -37.40 1.31 28.21
N VAL A 615 -37.53 0.90 26.94
CA VAL A 615 -38.80 0.42 26.37
C VAL A 615 -39.21 -0.91 27.00
N SER A 616 -38.32 -1.89 27.10
CA SER A 616 -38.64 -3.19 27.71
C SER A 616 -39.07 -3.03 29.18
N ARG A 617 -38.45 -2.11 29.92
CA ARG A 617 -38.85 -1.77 31.29
C ARG A 617 -40.23 -1.14 31.36
N GLN A 618 -40.54 -0.20 30.47
CA GLN A 618 -41.84 0.46 30.43
C GLN A 618 -42.99 -0.50 30.06
N ILE A 619 -42.71 -1.52 29.24
CA ILE A 619 -43.66 -2.59 28.90
C ILE A 619 -43.93 -3.48 30.12
N GLU A 620 -42.88 -3.86 30.86
CA GLU A 620 -43.02 -4.70 32.05
C GLU A 620 -43.83 -3.99 33.16
N ILE A 621 -43.60 -2.69 33.38
CA ILE A 621 -44.35 -1.91 34.38
C ILE A 621 -45.87 -1.90 34.07
N ARG A 622 -46.24 -2.08 32.80
CA ARG A 622 -47.64 -2.20 32.35
C ARG A 622 -48.20 -3.62 32.44
N GLY A 623 -47.43 -4.57 32.98
CA GLY A 623 -47.84 -5.97 33.13
C GLY A 623 -47.78 -6.78 31.84
N LEU A 624 -47.09 -6.30 30.81
CA LEU A 624 -46.89 -7.01 29.55
C LEU A 624 -45.49 -7.66 29.49
N GLU A 625 -45.39 -8.83 28.86
CA GLU A 625 -44.11 -9.47 28.57
C GLU A 625 -43.57 -9.08 27.19
N SER A 626 -42.25 -8.87 27.10
CA SER A 626 -41.56 -8.63 25.84
C SER A 626 -40.32 -9.49 25.67
N ALA A 627 -40.05 -9.88 24.43
CA ALA A 627 -38.80 -10.49 24.02
C ALA A 627 -37.81 -9.38 23.61
N VAL A 628 -36.52 -9.62 23.79
CA VAL A 628 -35.47 -8.64 23.50
C VAL A 628 -34.44 -9.20 22.53
N ILE A 629 -34.18 -8.48 21.43
CA ILE A 629 -33.18 -8.88 20.43
C ILE A 629 -32.28 -7.71 20.02
N TYR A 630 -30.98 -7.80 20.29
CA TYR A 630 -29.99 -6.84 19.79
C TYR A 630 -28.74 -7.54 19.26
N GLY A 631 -27.92 -6.80 18.51
CA GLY A 631 -26.83 -7.33 17.69
C GLY A 631 -25.78 -8.17 18.43
N SER A 632 -25.39 -7.81 19.66
CA SER A 632 -24.35 -8.53 20.42
C SER A 632 -24.84 -9.73 21.22
N LEU A 633 -26.14 -10.06 21.17
CA LEU A 633 -26.62 -11.27 21.84
C LEU A 633 -26.00 -12.52 21.17
N PRO A 634 -25.63 -13.53 21.96
CA PRO A 634 -25.24 -14.84 21.44
C PRO A 634 -26.29 -15.45 20.50
N PRO A 635 -25.90 -16.28 19.52
CA PRO A 635 -26.82 -16.91 18.59
C PRO A 635 -27.93 -17.73 19.26
N GLY A 636 -27.59 -18.54 20.29
CA GLY A 636 -28.57 -19.37 21.00
C GLY A 636 -29.62 -18.52 21.70
N THR A 637 -29.17 -17.50 22.43
CA THR A 637 -30.06 -16.51 23.06
C THR A 637 -30.98 -15.80 22.04
N LYS A 638 -30.47 -15.36 20.87
CA LYS A 638 -31.30 -14.73 19.82
C LYS A 638 -32.39 -15.67 19.32
N LEU A 639 -32.06 -16.93 19.06
CA LEU A 639 -33.01 -17.94 18.59
C LEU A 639 -34.06 -18.25 19.67
N ALA A 640 -33.66 -18.33 20.94
CA ALA A 640 -34.58 -18.55 22.06
C ALA A 640 -35.59 -17.39 22.20
N GLN A 641 -35.13 -16.14 22.13
CA GLN A 641 -35.99 -14.95 22.18
C GLN A 641 -36.93 -14.88 20.96
N ALA A 642 -36.42 -15.18 19.76
CA ALA A 642 -37.24 -15.26 18.55
C ALA A 642 -38.30 -16.38 18.64
N LYS A 643 -37.94 -17.55 19.16
CA LYS A 643 -38.86 -18.67 19.37
C LYS A 643 -39.97 -18.29 20.35
N LYS A 644 -39.62 -17.66 21.49
CA LYS A 644 -40.59 -17.18 22.48
C LYS A 644 -41.61 -16.23 21.86
N PHE A 645 -41.15 -15.26 21.08
CA PHE A 645 -42.03 -14.30 20.40
C PHE A 645 -42.90 -14.94 19.30
N ASN A 646 -42.36 -15.91 18.56
CA ASN A 646 -43.05 -16.57 17.46
C ASN A 646 -44.08 -17.61 17.89
N ASP A 647 -43.83 -18.30 19.01
CA ASP A 647 -44.70 -19.33 19.55
C ASP A 647 -46.11 -18.73 19.74
N PRO A 648 -47.18 -19.26 19.11
CA PRO A 648 -48.54 -18.75 19.29
C PRO A 648 -49.10 -18.87 20.71
N ASP A 649 -48.61 -19.83 21.50
CA ASP A 649 -49.14 -20.18 22.82
C ASP A 649 -48.44 -19.45 23.96
N ASP A 650 -47.25 -18.87 23.72
CA ASP A 650 -46.50 -18.10 24.73
C ASP A 650 -47.12 -16.70 24.97
N PRO A 651 -47.32 -16.22 26.22
CA PRO A 651 -47.87 -14.88 26.47
C PRO A 651 -46.99 -13.71 25.97
N CYS A 652 -45.70 -13.95 25.71
CA CYS A 652 -44.74 -12.94 25.27
C CYS A 652 -44.92 -12.60 23.78
N LYS A 653 -45.76 -11.59 23.51
CA LYS A 653 -46.16 -11.20 22.14
C LYS A 653 -45.64 -9.86 21.67
N ILE A 654 -44.79 -9.19 22.44
CA ILE A 654 -44.16 -7.93 22.06
C ILE A 654 -42.66 -8.17 21.88
N LEU A 655 -42.08 -7.62 20.81
CA LEU A 655 -40.64 -7.70 20.56
C LEU A 655 -40.03 -6.30 20.65
N VAL A 656 -38.98 -6.14 21.45
CA VAL A 656 -38.17 -4.93 21.49
C VAL A 656 -36.81 -5.28 20.88
N ALA A 657 -36.49 -4.68 19.74
CA ALA A 657 -35.32 -5.11 18.97
C ALA A 657 -34.54 -3.96 18.35
N THR A 658 -33.28 -4.20 17.98
CA THR A 658 -32.53 -3.27 17.13
C THR A 658 -32.68 -3.62 15.66
N ASP A 659 -32.06 -2.82 14.78
CA ASP A 659 -31.90 -3.11 13.35
C ASP A 659 -31.29 -4.48 13.02
N ALA A 660 -30.75 -5.20 14.01
CA ALA A 660 -30.29 -6.59 13.89
C ALA A 660 -31.39 -7.55 13.38
N ILE A 661 -32.67 -7.24 13.55
CA ILE A 661 -33.77 -8.05 12.99
C ILE A 661 -33.95 -7.87 11.49
N GLY A 662 -33.30 -6.86 10.90
CA GLY A 662 -33.35 -6.54 9.48
C GLY A 662 -32.84 -7.68 8.60
N MET A 663 -32.09 -8.64 9.15
CA MET A 663 -31.59 -9.86 8.50
C MET A 663 -31.41 -11.01 9.51
N GLY A 664 -31.33 -12.25 9.01
CA GLY A 664 -30.86 -13.40 9.81
C GLY A 664 -31.79 -14.05 10.82
N LEU A 665 -33.01 -13.54 11.04
CA LEU A 665 -34.00 -14.19 11.89
C LEU A 665 -35.37 -14.31 11.20
N ASN A 666 -36.00 -15.46 11.36
CA ASN A 666 -37.38 -15.68 10.97
C ASN A 666 -38.31 -15.24 12.11
N LEU A 667 -38.93 -14.06 11.97
CA LEU A 667 -39.80 -13.47 12.98
C LEU A 667 -41.23 -13.27 12.44
N SER A 668 -42.22 -13.60 13.25
CA SER A 668 -43.65 -13.46 12.97
C SER A 668 -44.17 -12.12 13.48
N ILE A 669 -43.71 -11.03 12.86
CA ILE A 669 -44.09 -9.66 13.26
C ILE A 669 -45.36 -9.24 12.51
N ARG A 670 -46.34 -8.67 13.21
CA ARG A 670 -47.53 -8.05 12.61
C ARG A 670 -47.26 -6.59 12.24
N ARG A 671 -46.76 -5.82 13.20
CA ARG A 671 -46.58 -4.37 13.06
C ARG A 671 -45.18 -3.95 13.50
N ILE A 672 -44.47 -3.24 12.64
CA ILE A 672 -43.20 -2.59 12.97
C ILE A 672 -43.49 -1.18 13.48
N ILE A 673 -42.93 -0.84 14.64
CA ILE A 673 -42.98 0.49 15.23
C ILE A 673 -41.54 1.02 15.34
N PHE A 674 -41.21 2.04 14.57
CA PHE A 674 -39.93 2.73 14.72
C PHE A 674 -39.99 3.61 15.98
N TYR A 675 -39.14 3.32 16.97
CA TYR A 675 -39.07 4.10 18.22
C TYR A 675 -38.57 5.52 17.98
N SER A 676 -37.58 5.64 17.10
CA SER A 676 -37.05 6.87 16.52
C SER A 676 -36.65 6.57 15.06
N LEU A 677 -36.40 7.59 14.26
CA LEU A 677 -35.81 7.45 12.92
C LEU A 677 -34.33 7.86 12.87
N MET A 678 -33.77 8.23 14.02
CA MET A 678 -32.42 8.73 14.17
C MET A 678 -31.47 7.63 14.64
N LYS A 679 -30.37 7.44 13.92
CA LYS A 679 -29.33 6.46 14.24
C LYS A 679 -28.01 7.16 14.52
N PRO A 680 -27.29 6.79 15.59
CA PRO A 680 -25.92 7.25 15.80
C PRO A 680 -25.02 6.68 14.70
N SER A 681 -24.47 7.54 13.86
CA SER A 681 -23.44 7.22 12.88
C SER A 681 -22.09 7.83 13.30
N ILE A 682 -21.02 7.36 12.66
CA ILE A 682 -19.70 7.95 12.81
C ILE A 682 -19.35 8.51 11.43
N ASN A 683 -19.13 9.82 11.35
CA ASN A 683 -18.78 10.46 10.08
C ASN A 683 -17.35 10.07 9.65
N GLU A 684 -16.95 10.43 8.43
CA GLU A 684 -15.61 10.14 7.88
C GLU A 684 -14.47 10.73 8.73
N LYS A 685 -14.77 11.66 9.65
CA LYS A 685 -13.82 12.28 10.58
C LYS A 685 -13.77 11.59 11.95
N GLY A 686 -14.52 10.51 12.14
CA GLY A 686 -14.59 9.78 13.41
C GLY A 686 -15.50 10.42 14.47
N GLU A 687 -16.26 11.45 14.13
CA GLU A 687 -17.17 12.14 15.05
C GLU A 687 -18.54 11.46 15.06
N LYS A 688 -19.18 11.39 16.23
CA LYS A 688 -20.52 10.82 16.36
C LYS A 688 -21.56 11.83 15.86
N GLU A 689 -22.24 11.46 14.80
CA GLU A 689 -23.40 12.19 14.29
C GLU A 689 -24.68 11.40 14.51
N ILE A 690 -25.81 12.08 14.53
CA ILE A 690 -27.12 11.47 14.61
C ILE A 690 -27.79 11.73 13.27
N GLU A 691 -27.91 10.69 12.46
CA GLU A 691 -28.44 10.78 11.11
C GLU A 691 -29.77 10.02 10.98
N PRO A 692 -30.70 10.48 10.14
CA PRO A 692 -31.87 9.71 9.78
C PRO A 692 -31.47 8.37 9.13
N ILE A 693 -32.24 7.32 9.40
CA ILE A 693 -32.06 6.04 8.73
C ILE A 693 -32.22 6.16 7.20
N THR A 694 -31.43 5.38 6.47
CA THR A 694 -31.51 5.33 5.00
C THR A 694 -32.79 4.64 4.54
N THR A 695 -33.17 4.89 3.28
CA THR A 695 -34.35 4.24 2.67
C THR A 695 -34.19 2.71 2.63
N SER A 696 -33.02 2.18 2.25
CA SER A 696 -32.77 0.74 2.25
C SER A 696 -32.93 0.12 3.65
N GLN A 697 -32.39 0.77 4.69
CA GLN A 697 -32.55 0.29 6.08
C GLN A 697 -34.02 0.30 6.51
N ALA A 698 -34.74 1.39 6.24
CA ALA A 698 -36.16 1.50 6.56
C ALA A 698 -36.98 0.42 5.86
N LEU A 699 -36.77 0.19 4.56
CA LEU A 699 -37.45 -0.86 3.78
C LEU A 699 -37.12 -2.26 4.27
N GLN A 700 -35.84 -2.52 4.62
CA GLN A 700 -35.39 -3.81 5.11
C GLN A 700 -36.04 -4.16 6.46
N ILE A 701 -36.13 -3.19 7.38
CA ILE A 701 -36.78 -3.35 8.68
C ILE A 701 -38.30 -3.44 8.52
N ALA A 702 -38.92 -2.50 7.81
CA ALA A 702 -40.36 -2.45 7.59
C ALA A 702 -40.88 -3.75 6.95
N GLY A 703 -40.16 -4.27 5.95
CA GLY A 703 -40.54 -5.49 5.24
C GLY A 703 -40.52 -6.77 6.08
N ARG A 704 -40.06 -6.72 7.34
CA ARG A 704 -40.16 -7.83 8.31
C ARG A 704 -41.60 -8.07 8.81
N ALA A 705 -42.47 -7.07 8.75
CA ALA A 705 -43.89 -7.22 9.11
C ALA A 705 -44.64 -8.14 8.13
N GLY A 706 -45.54 -9.00 8.58
CA GLY A 706 -46.41 -9.82 7.72
C GLY A 706 -45.65 -10.80 6.81
N ARG A 707 -44.57 -11.43 7.29
CA ARG A 707 -43.83 -12.45 6.52
C ARG A 707 -44.74 -13.60 6.09
N PHE A 708 -44.52 -14.16 4.89
CA PHE A 708 -45.35 -15.25 4.35
C PHE A 708 -45.36 -16.50 5.24
N SER A 709 -44.22 -16.80 5.86
CA SER A 709 -44.07 -17.89 6.84
C SER A 709 -44.77 -17.63 8.18
N SER A 710 -45.33 -16.43 8.39
CA SER A 710 -46.01 -16.05 9.62
C SER A 710 -47.53 -16.22 9.52
N LYS A 711 -48.19 -16.23 10.69
CA LYS A 711 -49.66 -16.22 10.77
C LYS A 711 -50.30 -14.91 10.26
N PHE A 712 -49.53 -13.83 10.17
CA PHE A 712 -50.03 -12.51 9.77
C PHE A 712 -49.97 -12.35 8.25
N LYS A 713 -51.14 -12.23 7.62
CA LYS A 713 -51.28 -12.12 6.15
C LYS A 713 -50.96 -10.73 5.60
N GLU A 714 -50.97 -9.71 6.45
CA GLU A 714 -50.62 -8.33 6.12
C GLU A 714 -49.64 -7.76 7.15
N GLY A 715 -48.75 -6.89 6.69
CA GLY A 715 -47.79 -6.19 7.54
C GLY A 715 -48.14 -4.72 7.73
N GLU A 716 -48.05 -4.24 8.96
CA GLU A 716 -48.30 -2.83 9.31
C GLU A 716 -46.97 -2.14 9.69
N VAL A 717 -46.82 -0.85 9.39
CA VAL A 717 -45.64 -0.06 9.76
C VAL A 717 -46.07 1.30 10.31
N THR A 718 -45.50 1.73 11.43
CA THR A 718 -45.73 3.05 12.01
C THR A 718 -44.52 3.53 12.82
N THR A 719 -44.63 4.70 13.44
CA THR A 719 -43.65 5.30 14.35
C THR A 719 -44.20 5.36 15.77
N MET A 720 -43.33 5.52 16.77
CA MET A 720 -43.74 5.76 18.15
C MET A 720 -44.40 7.13 18.28
N ASN A 721 -43.70 8.18 17.80
CA ASN A 721 -44.17 9.56 17.88
C ASN A 721 -44.84 10.01 16.58
N ARG A 722 -45.82 10.92 16.70
CA ARG A 722 -46.57 11.45 15.55
C ARG A 722 -45.72 12.30 14.61
N GLU A 723 -44.74 13.02 15.15
CA GLU A 723 -43.81 13.86 14.39
C GLU A 723 -42.93 13.08 13.42
N ASP A 724 -42.60 11.82 13.75
CA ASP A 724 -41.76 10.96 12.92
C ASP A 724 -42.54 10.32 11.75
N LEU A 725 -43.87 10.25 11.82
CA LEU A 725 -44.67 9.46 10.88
C LEU A 725 -44.62 10.00 9.44
N SER A 726 -44.64 11.32 9.28
CA SER A 726 -44.51 11.95 7.95
C SER A 726 -43.14 11.71 7.36
N LEU A 727 -42.08 11.80 8.18
CA LEU A 727 -40.71 11.52 7.76
C LEU A 727 -40.54 10.04 7.36
N LEU A 728 -41.13 9.10 8.10
CA LEU A 728 -41.10 7.69 7.73
C LEU A 728 -41.78 7.44 6.36
N LYS A 729 -42.94 8.05 6.12
CA LYS A 729 -43.65 7.95 4.84
C LYS A 729 -42.80 8.51 3.70
N GLU A 730 -42.11 9.63 3.92
CA GLU A 730 -41.16 10.20 2.96
C GLU A 730 -40.01 9.24 2.67
N ILE A 731 -39.34 8.72 3.71
CA ILE A 731 -38.20 7.82 3.59
C ILE A 731 -38.57 6.53 2.83
N LEU A 732 -39.71 5.92 3.13
CA LEU A 732 -40.17 4.68 2.50
C LEU A 732 -40.62 4.85 1.05
N ASN A 733 -41.08 6.04 0.67
CA ASN A 733 -41.51 6.35 -0.71
C ASN A 733 -40.39 6.90 -1.59
N ARG A 734 -39.26 7.32 -0.99
CA ARG A 734 -38.10 7.78 -1.75
C ARG A 734 -37.52 6.60 -2.58
N PRO A 735 -37.18 6.80 -3.86
CA PRO A 735 -36.49 5.77 -4.63
C PRO A 735 -35.12 5.47 -4.02
N VAL A 736 -34.67 4.21 -4.13
CA VAL A 736 -33.34 3.80 -3.70
C VAL A 736 -32.37 4.09 -4.84
N ASP A 737 -31.31 4.86 -4.55
CA ASP A 737 -30.27 5.13 -5.53
C ASP A 737 -29.52 3.85 -5.91
N PRO A 738 -29.19 3.66 -7.20
CA PRO A 738 -28.34 2.55 -7.63
C PRO A 738 -26.98 2.57 -6.94
N ILE A 739 -26.47 1.38 -6.67
CA ILE A 739 -25.13 1.20 -6.11
C ILE A 739 -24.11 1.50 -7.20
N LYS A 740 -23.06 2.28 -6.86
CA LYS A 740 -22.08 2.75 -7.83
C LYS A 740 -20.77 1.98 -7.87
N ALA A 741 -20.37 1.34 -6.77
CA ALA A 741 -19.07 0.70 -6.67
C ALA A 741 -19.07 -0.49 -5.70
N ALA A 742 -18.16 -1.43 -5.97
CA ALA A 742 -17.92 -2.64 -5.19
C ALA A 742 -16.66 -2.51 -4.32
N GLY A 743 -16.70 -3.02 -3.09
CA GLY A 743 -15.56 -2.95 -2.17
C GLY A 743 -14.42 -3.89 -2.58
N LEU A 744 -13.18 -3.48 -2.33
CA LEU A 744 -11.95 -4.28 -2.45
C LEU A 744 -11.13 -4.12 -1.16
N HIS A 745 -10.26 -5.08 -0.87
CA HIS A 745 -9.36 -4.97 0.29
C HIS A 745 -7.92 -5.36 -0.07
N PRO A 746 -6.92 -4.87 0.70
CA PRO A 746 -5.53 -5.30 0.52
C PRO A 746 -5.38 -6.77 0.91
N THR A 747 -4.77 -7.60 0.06
CA THR A 747 -4.45 -8.98 0.43
C THR A 747 -3.25 -9.03 1.38
N ALA A 748 -3.13 -10.13 2.12
CA ALA A 748 -2.01 -10.33 3.03
C ALA A 748 -0.65 -10.34 2.29
N GLU A 749 -0.61 -10.91 1.09
CA GLU A 749 0.58 -10.97 0.23
C GLU A 749 0.99 -9.57 -0.25
N GLN A 750 0.04 -8.71 -0.63
CA GLN A 750 0.33 -7.34 -1.04
C GLN A 750 0.93 -6.51 0.10
N ILE A 751 0.35 -6.63 1.30
CA ILE A 751 0.88 -5.94 2.49
C ILE A 751 2.26 -6.48 2.89
N GLU A 752 2.52 -7.78 2.68
CA GLU A 752 3.83 -8.38 2.88
C GLU A 752 4.89 -7.84 1.93
N MET A 753 4.55 -7.68 0.65
CA MET A 753 5.42 -7.02 -0.31
C MET A 753 5.67 -5.55 0.05
N PHE A 754 4.67 -4.82 0.56
CA PHE A 754 4.86 -3.46 1.07
C PHE A 754 5.83 -3.40 2.27
N ALA A 755 5.66 -4.31 3.22
CA ALA A 755 6.53 -4.39 4.39
C ALA A 755 7.98 -4.71 4.03
N TYR A 756 8.22 -5.50 2.97
CA TYR A 756 9.58 -5.75 2.47
C TYR A 756 10.26 -4.47 1.98
N HIS A 757 9.52 -3.59 1.29
CA HIS A 757 10.04 -2.31 0.81
C HIS A 757 10.16 -1.27 1.93
N LEU A 758 9.34 -1.39 2.98
CA LEU A 758 9.23 -0.43 4.09
C LEU A 758 9.29 -1.15 5.45
N PRO A 759 10.41 -1.80 5.80
CA PRO A 759 10.49 -2.71 6.95
C PRO A 759 10.32 -2.02 8.30
N ASP A 760 10.72 -0.75 8.42
CA ASP A 760 10.63 0.03 9.65
C ASP A 760 9.25 0.70 9.84
N THR A 761 8.31 0.49 8.91
CA THR A 761 6.99 1.09 8.97
C THR A 761 6.01 0.20 9.73
N THR A 762 5.24 0.79 10.64
CA THR A 762 4.21 0.05 11.39
C THR A 762 3.13 -0.47 10.46
N LEU A 763 2.51 -1.61 10.80
CA LEU A 763 1.44 -2.20 9.99
C LEU A 763 0.26 -1.23 9.78
N SER A 764 -0.12 -0.44 10.78
CA SER A 764 -1.17 0.59 10.64
C SER A 764 -0.80 1.62 9.55
N ASN A 765 0.44 2.13 9.59
CA ASN A 765 0.91 3.10 8.59
C ASN A 765 1.13 2.48 7.20
N LEU A 766 1.52 1.20 7.11
CA LEU A 766 1.61 0.48 5.84
C LEU A 766 0.25 0.41 5.14
N ILE A 767 -0.84 0.20 5.88
CA ILE A 767 -2.20 0.20 5.32
C ILE A 767 -2.55 1.59 4.78
N ASP A 768 -2.25 2.66 5.52
CA ASP A 768 -2.53 4.02 5.04
C ASP A 768 -1.73 4.37 3.78
N ILE A 769 -0.45 3.99 3.72
CA ILE A 769 0.39 4.15 2.53
C ILE A 769 -0.14 3.30 1.37
N PHE A 770 -0.54 2.05 1.64
CA PHE A 770 -1.11 1.17 0.62
C PHE A 770 -2.37 1.77 0.00
N VAL A 771 -3.30 2.25 0.83
CA VAL A 771 -4.55 2.85 0.36
C VAL A 771 -4.28 4.11 -0.46
N ASP A 772 -3.32 4.96 -0.04
CA ASP A 772 -2.94 6.17 -0.77
C ASP A 772 -2.31 5.88 -2.15
N PHE A 773 -1.51 4.81 -2.24
CA PHE A 773 -0.89 4.37 -3.50
C PHE A 773 -1.81 3.52 -4.38
N SER A 774 -2.91 3.00 -3.82
CA SER A 774 -3.80 2.08 -4.53
C SER A 774 -4.51 2.73 -5.71
N GLN A 775 -4.67 1.97 -6.78
CA GLN A 775 -5.43 2.36 -7.96
C GLN A 775 -6.55 1.36 -8.19
N VAL A 776 -7.76 1.85 -8.41
CA VAL A 776 -8.97 1.05 -8.64
C VAL A 776 -9.70 1.56 -9.88
N ASP A 777 -10.38 0.68 -10.60
CA ASP A 777 -11.30 1.09 -11.66
C ASP A 777 -12.54 1.78 -11.06
N GLY A 778 -13.25 2.60 -11.85
CA GLY A 778 -14.30 3.50 -11.35
C GLY A 778 -15.47 2.82 -10.63
N GLN A 779 -15.71 1.55 -10.92
CA GLN A 779 -16.75 0.71 -10.31
C GLN A 779 -16.28 -0.02 -9.03
N TYR A 780 -15.12 0.33 -8.49
CA TYR A 780 -14.60 -0.23 -7.23
C TYR A 780 -14.15 0.86 -6.25
N PHE A 781 -14.09 0.50 -4.96
CA PHE A 781 -13.49 1.33 -3.92
C PHE A 781 -12.72 0.44 -2.93
N VAL A 782 -11.74 1.01 -2.24
CA VAL A 782 -11.02 0.28 -1.17
C VAL A 782 -11.81 0.38 0.13
N CYS A 783 -12.11 -0.76 0.74
CA CYS A 783 -12.83 -0.86 2.00
C CYS A 783 -12.09 -0.14 3.14
N ASN A 784 -12.86 0.36 4.11
CA ASN A 784 -12.39 0.92 5.36
C ASN A 784 -11.62 -0.14 6.16
N MET A 785 -10.44 0.25 6.67
CA MET A 785 -9.52 -0.61 7.41
C MET A 785 -9.34 -0.18 8.88
N ASP A 786 -10.23 0.64 9.45
CA ASP A 786 -10.08 1.22 10.79
C ASP A 786 -10.07 0.16 11.90
N ASP A 787 -10.86 -0.90 11.78
CA ASP A 787 -10.87 -2.00 12.75
C ASP A 787 -9.57 -2.83 12.68
N PHE A 788 -9.04 -2.99 11.47
CA PHE A 788 -7.75 -3.63 11.24
C PHE A 788 -6.61 -2.78 11.83
N LYS A 789 -6.59 -1.47 11.53
CA LYS A 789 -5.59 -0.52 12.03
C LYS A 789 -5.62 -0.41 13.56
N PHE A 790 -6.82 -0.35 14.16
CA PHE A 790 -6.99 -0.39 15.61
C PHE A 790 -6.31 -1.61 16.23
N SER A 791 -6.54 -2.80 15.66
CA SER A 791 -5.93 -4.04 16.14
C SER A 791 -4.41 -4.03 15.95
N ALA A 792 -3.91 -3.51 14.82
CA ALA A 792 -2.49 -3.37 14.53
C ALA A 792 -1.77 -2.47 15.54
N GLU A 793 -2.37 -1.33 15.89
CA GLU A 793 -1.87 -0.40 16.91
C GLU A 793 -1.88 -1.02 18.31
N LEU A 794 -2.94 -1.76 18.63
CA LEU A 794 -3.09 -2.43 19.91
C LEU A 794 -1.97 -3.45 20.15
N ILE A 795 -1.62 -4.26 19.14
CA ILE A 795 -0.60 -5.33 19.26
C ILE A 795 0.79 -4.94 18.73
N GLN A 796 1.03 -3.68 18.39
CA GLN A 796 2.28 -3.23 17.73
C GLN A 796 3.57 -3.62 18.48
N HIS A 797 3.52 -3.60 19.81
CA HIS A 797 4.66 -3.86 20.69
C HIS A 797 4.96 -5.35 20.91
N ILE A 798 4.11 -6.24 20.38
CA ILE A 798 4.30 -7.69 20.47
C ILE A 798 5.11 -8.15 19.27
N PRO A 799 6.22 -8.89 19.44
CA PRO A 799 7.03 -9.39 18.33
C PRO A 799 6.30 -10.53 17.62
N LEU A 800 5.77 -10.25 16.44
CA LEU A 800 5.08 -11.21 15.57
C LEU A 800 5.59 -11.03 14.15
N SER A 801 5.70 -12.14 13.41
CA SER A 801 5.89 -12.07 11.96
C SER A 801 4.71 -11.34 11.31
N LEU A 802 4.94 -10.75 10.15
CA LEU A 802 3.93 -9.93 9.50
C LEU A 802 2.67 -10.73 9.15
N ARG A 803 2.82 -11.95 8.63
CA ARG A 803 1.69 -12.82 8.29
C ARG A 803 0.82 -13.13 9.51
N VAL A 804 1.44 -13.47 10.64
CA VAL A 804 0.74 -13.72 11.90
C VAL A 804 0.05 -12.44 12.38
N ARG A 805 0.77 -11.32 12.39
CA ARG A 805 0.21 -10.02 12.80
C ARG A 805 -1.01 -9.65 11.95
N TYR A 806 -0.94 -9.81 10.63
CA TYR A 806 -2.03 -9.56 9.71
C TYR A 806 -3.26 -10.39 10.10
N VAL A 807 -3.11 -11.71 10.32
CA VAL A 807 -4.22 -12.59 10.73
C VAL A 807 -4.85 -12.12 12.05
N PHE A 808 -4.06 -11.80 13.07
CA PHE A 808 -4.57 -11.24 14.33
C PHE A 808 -5.32 -9.92 14.13
N CYS A 809 -4.89 -9.07 13.20
CA CYS A 809 -5.55 -7.79 12.92
C CYS A 809 -6.85 -7.95 12.11
N THR A 810 -7.01 -9.06 11.38
CA THR A 810 -8.28 -9.40 10.71
C THR A 810 -9.29 -10.10 11.62
N ALA A 811 -8.88 -10.50 12.84
CA ALA A 811 -9.79 -11.15 13.77
C ALA A 811 -10.90 -10.17 14.19
N PRO A 812 -12.19 -10.53 14.02
CA PRO A 812 -13.29 -9.62 14.29
C PRO A 812 -13.42 -9.40 15.80
N ILE A 813 -13.16 -8.18 16.27
CA ILE A 813 -13.32 -7.80 17.68
C ILE A 813 -14.15 -6.54 17.84
N ASN A 814 -14.92 -6.48 18.93
CA ASN A 814 -15.59 -5.25 19.31
C ASN A 814 -14.64 -4.32 20.08
N LYS A 815 -14.03 -3.35 19.39
CA LYS A 815 -13.08 -2.38 19.98
C LYS A 815 -13.65 -1.52 21.12
N LYS A 816 -14.97 -1.49 21.30
CA LYS A 816 -15.63 -0.79 22.41
C LYS A 816 -15.60 -1.59 23.71
N GLN A 817 -15.21 -2.87 23.69
CA GLN A 817 -15.15 -3.76 24.85
C GLN A 817 -13.70 -3.91 25.35
N PRO A 818 -13.33 -3.29 26.49
CA PRO A 818 -11.95 -3.33 26.99
C PRO A 818 -11.43 -4.74 27.28
N PHE A 819 -12.31 -5.65 27.71
CA PHE A 819 -11.94 -7.04 28.02
C PHE A 819 -11.56 -7.82 26.75
N VAL A 820 -12.26 -7.60 25.63
CA VAL A 820 -11.95 -8.20 24.34
C VAL A 820 -10.59 -7.69 23.83
N CYS A 821 -10.33 -6.39 23.90
CA CYS A 821 -9.03 -5.80 23.54
C CYS A 821 -7.88 -6.36 24.40
N SER A 822 -8.10 -6.48 25.71
CA SER A 822 -7.13 -7.08 26.64
C SER A 822 -6.86 -8.54 26.32
N SER A 823 -7.89 -9.27 25.87
CA SER A 823 -7.79 -10.67 25.48
C SER A 823 -7.02 -10.85 24.18
N LEU A 824 -7.27 -10.02 23.16
CA LEU A 824 -6.49 -10.01 21.91
C LEU A 824 -5.00 -9.80 22.20
N LEU A 825 -4.67 -8.84 23.07
CA LEU A 825 -3.30 -8.61 23.54
C LEU A 825 -2.70 -9.83 24.22
N GLN A 826 -3.44 -10.45 25.13
CA GLN A 826 -2.96 -11.61 25.86
C GLN A 826 -2.76 -12.82 24.92
N PHE A 827 -3.66 -13.02 23.97
CA PHE A 827 -3.59 -14.10 22.98
C PHE A 827 -2.37 -13.93 22.06
N ALA A 828 -2.17 -12.73 21.50
CA ALA A 828 -1.00 -12.39 20.70
C ALA A 828 0.31 -12.54 21.50
N ARG A 829 0.32 -12.18 22.79
CA ARG A 829 1.48 -12.31 23.66
C ARG A 829 1.85 -13.76 23.92
N GLN A 830 0.88 -14.61 24.27
CA GLN A 830 1.10 -16.05 24.45
C GLN A 830 1.59 -16.68 23.14
N TYR A 831 1.02 -16.29 22.00
CA TYR A 831 1.48 -16.70 20.68
C TYR A 831 2.95 -16.35 20.43
N SER A 832 3.35 -15.10 20.66
CA SER A 832 4.74 -14.67 20.46
C SER A 832 5.77 -15.40 21.33
N ARG A 833 5.32 -15.99 22.44
CA ARG A 833 6.15 -16.76 23.38
C ARG A 833 6.13 -18.26 23.08
N ASN A 834 5.40 -18.69 22.06
CA ASN A 834 5.16 -20.10 21.76
C ASN A 834 4.55 -20.85 22.96
N GLU A 835 3.66 -20.19 23.72
CA GLU A 835 2.94 -20.76 24.86
C GLU A 835 1.47 -21.04 24.48
N PRO A 836 1.04 -22.31 24.35
CA PRO A 836 -0.33 -22.66 23.96
C PRO A 836 -1.39 -22.13 24.93
N LEU A 837 -2.47 -21.59 24.37
CA LEU A 837 -3.64 -21.15 25.13
C LEU A 837 -4.56 -22.34 25.38
N THR A 838 -4.24 -23.14 26.40
CA THR A 838 -5.04 -24.32 26.76
C THR A 838 -6.39 -23.95 27.40
N PHE A 839 -7.34 -24.89 27.39
CA PHE A 839 -8.64 -24.79 28.05
C PHE A 839 -8.51 -24.43 29.54
N SER A 840 -7.56 -25.06 30.24
CA SER A 840 -7.27 -24.78 31.65
C SER A 840 -6.75 -23.35 31.86
N TRP A 841 -5.95 -22.84 30.94
CA TRP A 841 -5.49 -21.46 30.96
C TRP A 841 -6.67 -20.50 30.75
N LEU A 842 -7.50 -20.74 29.72
CA LEU A 842 -8.60 -19.87 29.35
C LEU A 842 -9.66 -19.80 30.47
N ARG A 843 -10.02 -20.93 31.08
CA ARG A 843 -10.95 -20.97 32.23
C ARG A 843 -10.48 -20.12 33.40
N ARG A 844 -9.18 -20.15 33.73
CA ARG A 844 -8.61 -19.30 34.79
C ARG A 844 -8.61 -17.84 34.37
N TYR A 845 -8.27 -17.55 33.11
CA TYR A 845 -8.23 -16.20 32.56
C TYR A 845 -9.59 -15.51 32.61
N ILE A 846 -10.66 -16.19 32.20
CA ILE A 846 -12.05 -15.66 32.25
C ILE A 846 -12.68 -15.75 33.65
N LYS A 847 -11.98 -16.32 34.64
CA LYS A 847 -12.45 -16.53 36.02
C LYS A 847 -13.69 -17.42 36.12
N TRP A 848 -13.69 -18.54 35.41
CA TRP A 848 -14.76 -19.54 35.46
C TRP A 848 -14.78 -20.30 36.81
N PRO A 849 -15.94 -20.64 37.41
CA PRO A 849 -17.32 -20.48 36.90
C PRO A 849 -17.86 -19.05 37.01
N LEU A 850 -18.59 -18.64 35.97
CA LEU A 850 -19.29 -17.36 35.95
C LEU A 850 -20.67 -17.50 36.62
N LEU A 851 -21.12 -16.43 37.27
CA LEU A 851 -22.40 -16.40 37.97
C LEU A 851 -23.49 -15.77 37.09
N PRO A 852 -24.77 -16.11 37.32
CA PRO A 852 -25.88 -15.42 36.68
C PRO A 852 -25.83 -13.90 36.92
N PRO A 853 -26.15 -13.08 35.89
CA PRO A 853 -26.03 -11.64 36.01
C PRO A 853 -27.04 -11.09 37.02
N LYS A 854 -26.63 -10.10 37.83
CA LYS A 854 -27.50 -9.42 38.80
C LYS A 854 -28.00 -8.06 38.30
N ASN A 855 -27.30 -7.50 37.32
CA ASN A 855 -27.59 -6.19 36.74
C ASN A 855 -27.12 -6.15 35.27
N ILE A 856 -27.43 -5.07 34.55
CA ILE A 856 -27.09 -4.94 33.12
C ILE A 856 -25.59 -4.93 32.84
N LYS A 857 -24.77 -4.41 33.76
CA LYS A 857 -23.32 -4.43 33.60
C LYS A 857 -22.77 -5.85 33.64
N ASP A 858 -23.29 -6.68 34.53
CA ASP A 858 -22.91 -8.09 34.61
C ASP A 858 -23.27 -8.82 33.30
N LEU A 859 -24.45 -8.56 32.74
CA LEU A 859 -24.87 -9.13 31.44
C LEU A 859 -23.92 -8.70 30.31
N MET A 860 -23.54 -7.42 30.27
CA MET A 860 -22.55 -6.92 29.30
C MET A 860 -21.17 -7.55 29.48
N ASP A 861 -20.77 -7.88 30.71
CA ASP A 861 -19.51 -8.57 30.99
C ASP A 861 -19.55 -10.03 30.53
N LEU A 862 -20.68 -10.72 30.69
CA LEU A 862 -20.88 -12.06 30.15
C LEU A 862 -20.86 -12.06 28.62
N GLU A 863 -21.51 -11.09 27.96
CA GLU A 863 -21.42 -10.89 26.51
C GLU A 863 -19.95 -10.68 26.07
N ALA A 864 -19.18 -9.88 26.80
CA ALA A 864 -17.77 -9.65 26.49
C ALA A 864 -16.92 -10.93 26.66
N VAL A 865 -17.23 -11.78 27.65
CA VAL A 865 -16.56 -13.10 27.77
C VAL A 865 -16.95 -13.98 26.59
N HIS A 866 -18.21 -14.00 26.18
CA HIS A 866 -18.65 -14.75 25.01
C HIS A 866 -17.89 -14.33 23.74
N ASP A 867 -17.73 -13.03 23.50
CA ASP A 867 -16.93 -12.48 22.39
C ASP A 867 -15.45 -12.93 22.46
N VAL A 868 -14.88 -13.06 23.66
CA VAL A 868 -13.50 -13.59 23.86
C VAL A 868 -13.41 -15.06 23.50
N LEU A 869 -14.44 -15.86 23.81
CA LEU A 869 -14.49 -17.26 23.40
C LEU A 869 -14.65 -17.38 21.88
N ASP A 870 -15.46 -16.54 21.24
CA ASP A 870 -15.55 -16.45 19.78
C ASP A 870 -14.20 -16.09 19.16
N LEU A 871 -13.47 -15.13 19.73
CA LEU A 871 -12.11 -14.78 19.29
C LEU A 871 -11.14 -15.96 19.40
N TYR A 872 -11.19 -16.72 20.50
CA TYR A 872 -10.39 -17.94 20.66
C TYR A 872 -10.71 -18.96 19.56
N LEU A 873 -12.00 -19.23 19.33
CA LEU A 873 -12.46 -20.17 18.31
C LEU A 873 -12.10 -19.71 16.90
N TRP A 874 -12.15 -18.41 16.63
CA TRP A 874 -11.69 -17.86 15.36
C TRP A 874 -10.20 -18.12 15.15
N LEU A 875 -9.37 -17.85 16.15
CA LEU A 875 -7.92 -18.05 16.06
C LEU A 875 -7.53 -19.53 15.97
N SER A 876 -8.30 -20.45 16.58
CA SER A 876 -8.00 -21.88 16.55
C SER A 876 -8.01 -22.49 15.14
N TYR A 877 -8.87 -22.00 14.25
CA TYR A 877 -8.86 -22.44 12.85
C TYR A 877 -7.67 -21.92 12.02
N ARG A 878 -6.88 -20.98 12.55
CA ARG A 878 -5.70 -20.42 11.88
C ARG A 878 -4.40 -20.86 12.55
N PHE A 879 -4.44 -21.13 13.85
CA PHE A 879 -3.29 -21.44 14.69
C PHE A 879 -3.59 -22.64 15.61
N LEU A 880 -3.78 -23.82 15.01
CA LEU A 880 -4.23 -25.04 15.70
C LEU A 880 -3.37 -25.41 16.92
N ASP A 881 -2.04 -25.42 16.78
CA ASP A 881 -1.13 -25.82 17.87
C ASP A 881 -1.14 -24.84 19.06
N MET A 882 -1.40 -23.56 18.78
CA MET A 882 -1.40 -22.48 19.77
C MET A 882 -2.75 -22.29 20.45
N PHE A 883 -3.83 -22.78 19.83
CA PHE A 883 -5.21 -22.74 20.33
C PHE A 883 -5.84 -24.14 20.19
N PRO A 884 -5.30 -25.16 20.89
CA PRO A 884 -5.58 -26.56 20.60
C PRO A 884 -6.97 -27.04 21.04
N ASP A 885 -7.60 -26.36 22.00
CA ASP A 885 -8.74 -26.90 22.73
C ASP A 885 -10.10 -26.37 22.23
N ALA A 886 -10.23 -26.14 20.93
CA ALA A 886 -11.42 -25.49 20.33
C ALA A 886 -12.75 -26.18 20.72
N SER A 887 -12.81 -27.51 20.74
CA SER A 887 -14.03 -28.24 21.11
C SER A 887 -14.44 -27.99 22.57
N LEU A 888 -13.49 -28.07 23.51
CA LEU A 888 -13.75 -27.80 24.93
C LEU A 888 -14.17 -26.36 25.18
N VAL A 889 -13.56 -25.41 24.45
CA VAL A 889 -13.92 -23.99 24.52
C VAL A 889 -15.32 -23.74 23.96
N ARG A 890 -15.74 -24.48 22.92
CA ARG A 890 -17.10 -24.40 22.36
C ARG A 890 -18.15 -24.93 23.35
N ASP A 891 -17.87 -26.02 24.04
CA ASP A 891 -18.76 -26.55 25.08
C ASP A 891 -18.94 -25.53 26.22
N LEU A 892 -17.83 -24.91 26.66
CA LEU A 892 -17.84 -23.84 27.66
C LEU A 892 -18.60 -22.60 27.17
N GLN A 893 -18.46 -22.23 25.90
CA GLN A 893 -19.18 -21.11 25.29
C GLN A 893 -20.69 -21.39 25.26
N LYS A 894 -21.10 -22.62 24.97
CA LYS A 894 -22.51 -23.04 24.98
C LYS A 894 -23.11 -22.98 26.39
N GLU A 895 -22.34 -23.37 27.42
CA GLU A 895 -22.74 -23.21 28.82
C GLU A 895 -22.92 -21.73 29.18
N LEU A 896 -22.00 -20.86 28.74
CA LEU A 896 -22.10 -19.42 28.92
C LEU A 896 -23.30 -18.79 28.18
N ASP A 897 -23.61 -19.23 26.96
CA ASP A 897 -24.83 -18.80 26.23
C ASP A 897 -26.08 -19.13 27.05
N GLY A 898 -26.13 -20.31 27.69
CA GLY A 898 -27.20 -20.67 28.62
C GLY A 898 -27.36 -19.69 29.79
N ILE A 899 -26.25 -19.28 30.43
CA ILE A 899 -26.27 -18.29 31.52
C ILE A 899 -26.76 -16.92 31.02
N ILE A 900 -26.30 -16.50 29.83
CA ILE A 900 -26.72 -15.24 29.21
C ILE A 900 -28.21 -15.31 28.86
N GLN A 901 -28.69 -16.42 28.33
CA GLN A 901 -30.09 -16.65 27.98
C GLN A 901 -30.99 -16.47 29.21
N ASP A 902 -30.63 -17.06 30.36
CA ASP A 902 -31.37 -16.90 31.61
C ASP A 902 -31.34 -15.44 32.12
N GLY A 903 -30.19 -14.77 31.94
CA GLY A 903 -30.03 -13.34 32.22
C GLY A 903 -30.94 -12.46 31.37
N VAL A 904 -31.02 -12.71 30.07
CA VAL A 904 -31.86 -11.97 29.12
C VAL A 904 -33.34 -12.27 29.35
N HIS A 905 -33.70 -13.51 29.69
CA HIS A 905 -35.07 -13.82 30.09
C HIS A 905 -35.52 -13.00 31.31
N ASN A 906 -34.59 -12.76 32.25
CA ASN A 906 -34.82 -11.93 33.43
C ASN A 906 -34.37 -10.46 33.26
N ILE A 907 -34.18 -9.98 32.03
CA ILE A 907 -33.53 -8.68 31.75
C ILE A 907 -34.20 -7.52 32.47
N THR A 908 -35.52 -7.56 32.62
CA THR A 908 -36.29 -6.51 33.26
C THR A 908 -36.01 -6.40 34.77
N LYS A 909 -35.74 -7.52 35.45
CA LYS A 909 -35.24 -7.55 36.84
C LYS A 909 -33.84 -6.95 36.93
N LEU A 910 -32.98 -7.24 35.94
CA LEU A 910 -31.63 -6.67 35.87
C LEU A 910 -31.67 -5.15 35.70
N ILE A 911 -32.58 -4.64 34.86
CA ILE A 911 -32.79 -3.20 34.66
C ILE A 911 -33.26 -2.54 35.95
N LYS A 912 -34.25 -3.15 36.63
CA LYS A 912 -34.79 -2.61 37.89
C LYS A 912 -33.70 -2.46 38.97
N ILE A 913 -32.82 -3.45 39.12
CA ILE A 913 -31.70 -3.41 40.08
C ILE A 913 -30.65 -2.37 39.64
N SER A 914 -30.37 -2.30 38.33
CA SER A 914 -29.47 -1.31 37.76
C SER A 914 -29.91 0.13 38.04
N GLU A 915 -31.21 0.43 37.97
CA GLU A 915 -31.78 1.76 38.27
C GLU A 915 -31.76 2.10 39.76
N THR A 916 -32.02 1.13 40.65
CA THR A 916 -32.13 1.39 42.10
C THR A 916 -30.79 1.48 42.82
N HIS A 917 -29.76 0.75 42.38
CA HIS A 917 -28.46 0.69 43.06
C HIS A 917 -27.37 1.57 42.44
N LYS A 918 -27.52 1.96 41.17
CA LYS A 918 -26.65 2.91 40.47
C LYS A 918 -27.60 3.91 39.81
N LEU A 919 -27.45 5.21 40.03
CA LEU A 919 -28.27 6.25 39.38
C LEU A 919 -28.07 6.26 37.84
N LEU A 920 -28.52 5.22 37.15
CA LEU A 920 -28.68 5.16 35.70
C LEU A 920 -29.88 6.05 35.37
N ASN A 921 -29.61 7.34 35.17
CA ASN A 921 -30.61 8.34 34.81
C ASN A 921 -31.08 8.10 33.36
N LEU A 922 -32.03 7.19 33.18
CA LEU A 922 -32.66 6.90 31.89
C LEU A 922 -33.69 7.97 31.47
N GLN A 923 -34.03 8.93 32.36
CA GLN A 923 -35.06 9.95 32.11
C GLN A 923 -34.55 11.37 31.84
N ASN A 924 -33.30 11.72 32.18
CA ASN A 924 -32.86 13.14 32.21
C ASN A 924 -32.15 13.66 30.94
N LEU A 925 -32.09 12.90 29.85
CA LEU A 925 -31.43 13.33 28.60
C LEU A 925 -32.40 13.80 27.50
N SER A 926 -33.71 13.61 27.67
CA SER A 926 -34.71 14.08 26.69
C SER A 926 -35.01 15.58 26.77
N ALA A 927 -34.70 16.23 27.89
CA ALA A 927 -34.98 17.65 28.10
C ALA A 927 -33.95 18.60 27.43
N GLU A 928 -32.70 18.16 27.21
CA GLU A 928 -31.68 19.00 26.56
C GLU A 928 -31.88 19.09 25.03
N SER A 929 -32.60 18.15 24.43
CA SER A 929 -32.88 18.12 22.99
C SER A 929 -33.97 19.10 22.56
N GLN A 930 -34.89 19.47 23.47
CA GLN A 930 -36.01 20.38 23.17
C GLN A 930 -35.64 21.87 23.30
N SER A 931 -34.50 22.22 23.92
CA SER A 931 -34.10 23.63 24.12
C SER A 931 -33.36 24.28 22.94
N ARG A 932 -33.02 23.53 21.88
CA ARG A 932 -32.28 24.05 20.71
C ARG A 932 -33.14 24.34 19.47
N LEU A 933 -34.47 24.20 19.57
CA LEU A 933 -35.41 24.46 18.48
C LEU A 933 -36.48 25.50 18.86
N SER A 934 -36.05 26.71 19.24
CA SER A 934 -36.91 27.89 19.14
C SER A 934 -36.07 29.15 18.96
N GLY A 935 -35.85 29.54 17.71
CA GLY A 935 -35.00 30.67 17.37
C GLY A 935 -35.39 31.33 16.06
N ALA A 936 -36.65 31.78 15.91
CA ALA A 936 -37.02 32.82 14.94
C ALA A 936 -38.45 33.33 15.15
N ALA A 937 -38.65 34.36 15.99
CA ALA A 937 -39.75 35.31 15.83
C ALA A 937 -39.36 36.67 16.43
N LYS A 938 -39.62 37.73 15.68
CA LYS A 938 -39.15 39.10 15.88
C LYS A 938 -39.91 39.86 16.99
N SER A 939 -39.16 40.79 17.59
CA SER A 939 -39.54 42.15 18.03
C SER A 939 -40.52 42.35 19.20
N GLN A 940 -40.09 43.05 20.26
CA GLN A 940 -40.32 44.50 20.48
C GLN A 940 -39.96 44.92 21.93
N SER A 941 -39.24 46.05 22.05
CA SER A 941 -39.47 47.13 23.02
C SER A 941 -39.19 46.96 24.54
N ARG A 942 -38.23 47.79 24.99
CA ARG A 942 -38.21 48.69 26.19
C ARG A 942 -37.66 48.21 27.55
N ARG A 943 -36.45 48.74 27.81
CA ARG A 943 -35.87 49.34 29.04
C ARG A 943 -36.77 49.49 30.29
N ASN A 944 -36.19 49.16 31.45
CA ASN A 944 -36.00 50.04 32.63
C ASN A 944 -34.92 49.42 33.57
N ARG A 945 -33.76 50.07 33.79
CA ARG A 945 -33.33 50.86 34.99
C ARG A 945 -33.61 50.11 36.32
N GLY A 946 -32.66 49.45 37.00
CA GLY A 946 -31.49 49.96 37.78
C GLY A 946 -31.82 50.00 39.29
N PRO A 947 -30.91 50.18 40.28
CA PRO A 947 -29.48 49.84 40.39
C PRO A 947 -29.04 49.21 41.77
N ARG A 948 -27.75 48.81 41.81
CA ARG A 948 -26.78 48.47 42.90
C ARG A 948 -27.04 48.91 44.36
N ALA A 949 -26.53 48.13 45.33
CA ALA A 949 -25.36 48.46 46.21
C ALA A 949 -25.10 47.37 47.31
N VAL A 950 -23.87 46.82 47.46
CA VAL A 950 -22.79 47.10 48.46
C VAL A 950 -23.17 46.75 49.92
N GLY A 951 -22.41 46.05 50.77
CA GLY A 951 -21.06 45.46 50.73
C GLY A 951 -20.67 44.88 52.12
N SER A 952 -19.81 43.86 52.10
CA SER A 952 -18.67 43.50 53.00
C SER A 952 -18.66 43.69 54.54
N LYS A 953 -18.13 42.62 55.20
CA LYS A 953 -17.38 42.47 56.50
C LYS A 953 -18.15 41.69 57.59
N ALA A 954 -17.60 40.78 58.39
CA ALA A 954 -16.31 40.07 58.46
C ALA A 954 -16.48 38.80 59.36
N ALA A 955 -15.66 37.78 59.11
CA ALA A 955 -15.40 36.55 59.88
C ALA A 955 -14.72 36.85 61.25
N GLU A 956 -14.65 36.02 62.31
CA GLU A 956 -14.84 34.59 62.65
C GLU A 956 -14.67 34.48 64.22
N PRO A 957 -14.62 33.33 64.96
CA PRO A 957 -14.67 31.91 64.57
C PRO A 957 -15.58 30.98 65.43
N LEU A 958 -15.84 29.75 64.94
CA LEU A 958 -16.01 28.50 65.71
C LEU A 958 -15.97 27.30 64.73
N GLY A 959 -15.17 26.27 65.06
CA GLY A 959 -14.75 25.18 64.17
C GLY A 959 -15.69 23.97 64.04
N PRO A 960 -15.16 22.75 63.75
CA PRO A 960 -15.21 22.16 62.41
C PRO A 960 -15.91 20.80 62.35
N ASP A 961 -16.60 20.50 61.24
CA ASP A 961 -16.61 19.14 60.67
C ASP A 961 -17.14 19.10 59.22
N ALA A 962 -16.43 18.31 58.40
CA ALA A 962 -16.74 17.78 57.06
C ALA A 962 -16.70 18.72 55.82
N GLU A 963 -15.48 19.00 55.32
CA GLU A 963 -15.24 19.36 53.92
C GLU A 963 -14.62 18.20 53.12
N GLU A 964 -15.10 18.01 51.88
CA GLU A 964 -14.60 17.05 50.91
C GLU A 964 -13.11 17.30 50.58
N LYS A 965 -12.26 16.31 50.90
CA LYS A 965 -10.85 16.34 50.52
C LYS A 965 -10.69 16.33 48.99
N SER A 966 -9.96 17.32 48.46
CA SER A 966 -9.67 17.48 47.03
C SER A 966 -8.93 16.27 46.45
N LEU A 967 -9.16 15.98 45.17
CA LEU A 967 -8.61 14.82 44.44
C LEU A 967 -7.07 14.70 44.60
N ALA A 968 -6.37 15.83 44.59
CA ALA A 968 -4.91 15.89 44.77
C ALA A 968 -4.45 15.30 46.10
N SER A 969 -5.16 15.58 47.20
CA SER A 969 -4.83 15.04 48.51
C SER A 969 -5.07 13.53 48.62
N ARG A 970 -6.05 12.98 47.87
CA ARG A 970 -6.30 11.53 47.81
C ARG A 970 -5.21 10.79 47.04
N LEU A 971 -4.71 11.37 45.96
CA LEU A 971 -3.67 10.76 45.14
C LEU A 971 -2.31 10.70 45.86
N VAL A 972 -1.99 11.70 46.69
CA VAL A 972 -0.82 11.67 47.57
C VAL A 972 -0.98 10.61 48.68
N GLN A 973 -2.17 10.52 49.27
CA GLN A 973 -2.46 9.54 50.32
C GLN A 973 -2.45 8.08 49.81
N GLN A 974 -2.73 7.88 48.53
CA GLN A 974 -2.67 6.57 47.86
C GLN A 974 -1.25 6.21 47.36
N GLY A 975 -0.25 7.06 47.61
CA GLY A 975 1.14 6.81 47.19
C GLY A 975 1.37 6.86 45.68
N LEU A 976 0.35 7.27 44.90
CA LEU A 976 0.40 7.39 43.45
C LEU A 976 1.06 8.71 43.00
N LEU A 977 1.26 9.64 43.94
CA LEU A 977 1.91 10.93 43.72
C LEU A 977 2.72 11.32 44.94
N THR A 978 3.99 11.67 44.76
CA THR A 978 4.79 12.24 45.85
C THR A 978 4.47 13.72 46.01
N ALA A 979 4.70 14.27 47.21
CA ALA A 979 4.46 15.69 47.49
C ALA A 979 5.29 16.63 46.57
N ASP A 980 6.45 16.18 46.12
CA ASP A 980 7.29 16.93 45.17
C ASP A 980 6.76 16.88 43.74
N MET A 981 6.21 15.74 43.30
CA MET A 981 5.54 15.63 41.98
C MET A 981 4.28 16.51 41.92
N LEU A 982 3.54 16.62 43.03
CA LEU A 982 2.38 17.50 43.10
C LEU A 982 2.80 18.98 42.97
N LYS A 983 3.87 19.40 43.65
CA LYS A 983 4.43 20.76 43.54
C LYS A 983 5.00 21.07 42.15
N GLN A 984 5.50 20.05 41.45
CA GLN A 984 5.99 20.20 40.09
C GLN A 984 4.82 20.37 39.11
N LEU A 985 3.77 19.55 39.24
CA LEU A 985 2.54 19.69 38.45
C LEU A 985 1.84 21.03 38.69
N GLU A 986 1.81 21.53 39.93
CA GLU A 986 1.27 22.86 40.23
C GLU A 986 2.10 23.98 39.57
N ARG A 987 3.42 23.84 39.51
CA ARG A 987 4.29 24.78 38.79
C ARG A 987 4.09 24.71 37.28
N GLU A 988 4.01 23.53 36.70
CA GLU A 988 3.77 23.34 35.26
C GLU A 988 2.39 23.88 34.85
N TRP A 989 1.37 23.68 35.69
CA TRP A 989 0.01 24.20 35.48
C TRP A 989 -0.05 25.74 35.52
N MET A 990 0.64 26.36 36.48
CA MET A 990 0.75 27.83 36.56
C MET A 990 1.53 28.40 35.36
N THR A 991 2.52 27.68 34.85
CA THR A 991 3.29 28.09 33.67
C THR A 991 2.43 28.05 32.41
N GLN A 992 1.60 27.00 32.23
CA GLN A 992 0.66 26.88 31.11
C GLN A 992 -0.46 27.93 31.13
N GLN A 993 -0.97 28.33 32.30
CA GLN A 993 -1.96 29.41 32.39
C GLN A 993 -1.36 30.78 32.03
N THR A 994 -0.07 30.99 32.31
CA THR A 994 0.63 32.23 32.00
C THR A 994 0.92 32.36 30.49
N GLU A 995 1.14 31.24 29.78
CA GLU A 995 1.30 31.21 28.32
C GLU A 995 -0.04 31.38 27.59
N GLN A 996 -1.13 30.78 28.09
CA GLN A 996 -2.48 30.97 27.51
C GLN A 996 -3.04 32.39 27.71
N GLY A 997 -2.59 33.11 28.76
CA GLY A 997 -2.97 34.50 29.01
C GLY A 997 -2.35 35.52 28.03
N LYS A 998 -1.16 35.23 27.48
CA LYS A 998 -0.49 36.12 26.52
C LYS A 998 -1.00 35.98 25.08
N GLY A 999 -1.54 34.83 24.70
CA GLY A 999 -2.11 34.59 23.36
C GLY A 999 -3.45 35.28 23.08
N ARG A 1000 -4.12 35.85 24.10
CA ARG A 1000 -5.45 36.48 23.98
C ARG A 1000 -5.46 38.01 23.81
N LEU A 1001 -4.29 38.66 23.76
CA LEU A 1001 -4.20 40.14 23.76
C LEU A 1001 -3.78 40.79 22.42
N GLU A 1002 -3.51 40.04 21.34
CA GLU A 1002 -3.00 40.64 20.08
C GLU A 1002 -3.85 40.46 18.80
N THR A 1003 -5.10 39.98 18.87
CA THR A 1003 -5.97 40.01 17.67
C THR A 1003 -7.38 40.51 17.99
N GLY A 1004 -7.56 41.82 17.99
CA GLY A 1004 -8.86 42.44 18.19
C GLY A 1004 -8.92 43.94 17.95
N THR A 1005 -8.54 44.44 16.77
CA THR A 1005 -8.91 45.81 16.37
C THR A 1005 -9.08 46.02 14.85
N SER A 1006 -10.36 46.06 14.46
CA SER A 1006 -11.01 47.03 13.55
C SER A 1006 -10.75 47.03 12.04
N LEU A 1007 -11.78 46.64 11.27
CA LEU A 1007 -12.05 47.16 9.92
C LEU A 1007 -13.58 47.32 9.69
N LYS A 1008 -14.02 48.59 9.57
CA LYS A 1008 -15.20 49.15 8.85
C LYS A 1008 -15.29 50.62 9.28
N GLY A 1009 -15.23 51.67 8.48
CA GLY A 1009 -15.24 51.91 7.04
C GLY A 1009 -15.86 53.31 6.86
N THR A 1010 -15.17 54.25 6.21
CA THR A 1010 -15.73 55.59 5.91
C THR A 1010 -15.41 56.00 4.48
N ARG A 1011 -16.47 56.14 3.67
CA ARG A 1011 -16.47 56.82 2.37
C ARG A 1011 -16.01 58.28 2.51
N ARG A 1012 -15.19 58.77 1.56
CA ARG A 1012 -15.39 60.09 0.92
C ARG A 1012 -14.49 60.34 -0.31
N LYS A 1013 -15.17 60.57 -1.44
CA LYS A 1013 -14.89 61.45 -2.60
C LYS A 1013 -13.57 61.32 -3.38
N LYS A 1014 -13.70 60.76 -4.60
CA LYS A 1014 -12.90 61.09 -5.78
C LYS A 1014 -13.21 62.51 -6.28
N LYS A 1015 -12.17 63.27 -6.59
CA LYS A 1015 -12.11 64.35 -7.59
C LYS A 1015 -10.75 64.19 -8.30
N GLU A 1016 -10.78 63.89 -9.60
CA GLU A 1016 -9.73 64.26 -10.58
C GLU A 1016 -9.75 65.80 -10.77
N PRO A 1017 -8.78 66.47 -11.44
CA PRO A 1017 -7.74 66.01 -12.39
C PRO A 1017 -6.31 66.48 -11.96
N ASP A 1018 -5.18 66.24 -12.62
CA ASP A 1018 -4.73 66.61 -13.97
C ASP A 1018 -3.46 65.83 -14.38
N SER A 1019 -3.25 65.83 -15.69
CA SER A 1019 -2.14 65.36 -16.53
C SER A 1019 -0.71 65.64 -16.06
N ASP A 1020 0.18 64.65 -16.21
CA ASP A 1020 1.13 64.53 -17.35
C ASP A 1020 1.76 63.12 -17.39
#